data_AF-A0A6B8RM19-F1
#
_entry.id   AF-A0A6B8RM19-F1
#
_cell.length_a   1.000
_cell.length_b   1.000
_cell.length_c   1.000
_cell.angle_alpha   90.00
_cell.angle_beta   90.00
_cell.angle_gamma   90.00
#
_symmetry.space_group_name_H-M   'P 1'
#
loop_
_entity.id
_entity.type
_entity.pdbx_description
1 polymer ?
#
loop_
_entity_poly.entity_id
_entity_poly.type
_entity_poly.pdbx_seq_one_letter_code
_entity_poly.pdbx_strand_id
1 'polypeptide(L)'
;MDRKKPLRDLFQKSWFGLNKKTTIEAIEKLTDHLSDIQLNAALEKKINDAEVTALDIKVQELTEEINQKYLRVGSYIHLKNNLKYRAFWAKYGLYEEDAKLESLTSIPVVRLKLGDRLIADGLLTQEQLGLVFEQQQKVGGRLGDIIIEMGYMSKKQMEQIASNQPGHGRLGDMLVDSGEITQDQLNKAIEFQQKSGGVLGDVLLALRFIAPEKLYRIIATQSSLGRVGSEFSFENTRKLPEQLARKYDAIVINEDSNRYLVAVSAPLSEEATQEIETYLGMPIELVLATRDELEFFWKSVYEEELMLESTQKLVEEQPQNSAHITFTKPQITIIGAMALLFIVCLIWSWLVTLIVVNLIVQVFYFVMTLFKFITILYGTRDKAQLRFTPEEIDAIDEKKLPVYTILVPMYKEGRVIPQLLQNLERLDYPKSKLDVRLLIEQDDIEAQEILHNMDLPAYYTTIVVPHSLPKTKPKACNYGLIRARGEYVVIFDAEDRPDPDQLKKVYAAFLRSPSNCACIQAKLNYFNSNQNLLTRWFTQEYSMWFELLLPGIMQLNIPIPLGGTSNHFKMSVLREVNAWDPYNVTEDADLGIRLYKSGYTTAIVDSRTWEEANSQVGNWIRQRSRWIKGYMQTWLVHMRNPYRLWKELGTKGFLGFQLMVLATPLIPLLNPLFWVMIILWYGWKATIIKQFFPGFIYYSASWEFYAGNFLFVFSNIVGIYWVIHQLEQKKETVFSYRLVKYALLTPFYWVLMSIAAVKAAWQLVTKPFYWEKTTHGLSKPHHENGNGTGKFVDHGGL
;
A
#
# COMPACT_ATOMS: atom_id res chain seq x y z
N MET A 1 25.75 75.09 0.76
CA MET A 1 26.27 76.40 1.19
C MET A 1 25.69 77.43 0.22
N ASP A 2 25.04 78.54 0.57
CA ASP A 2 24.70 79.21 1.81
C ASP A 2 23.57 80.24 1.49
N ARG A 3 22.81 80.65 2.53
CA ARG A 3 21.88 81.79 2.70
C ARG A 3 21.43 82.63 1.49
N LYS A 4 20.09 82.71 1.29
CA LYS A 4 19.24 83.90 1.60
C LYS A 4 17.76 83.71 1.18
N LYS A 5 16.86 83.87 2.16
CA LYS A 5 15.43 84.24 2.07
C LYS A 5 14.38 83.21 1.56
N PRO A 6 13.10 83.37 1.96
CA PRO A 6 12.26 82.28 2.47
C PRO A 6 11.09 81.93 1.55
N LEU A 7 10.69 80.66 1.53
CA LEU A 7 9.39 80.25 1.00
C LEU A 7 8.68 79.35 2.02
N ARG A 8 7.84 80.00 2.82
CA ARG A 8 6.50 79.47 3.13
C ARG A 8 5.81 79.18 1.78
N ASP A 9 4.99 78.14 1.75
CA ASP A 9 4.11 77.71 0.64
C ASP A 9 4.57 76.59 -0.31
N LEU A 10 5.08 75.48 0.23
CA LEU A 10 4.77 74.16 -0.33
C LEU A 10 4.59 73.16 0.82
N PHE A 11 3.50 72.40 0.80
CA PHE A 11 3.02 71.42 1.79
C PHE A 11 2.02 71.88 2.87
N GLN A 12 1.22 72.92 2.59
CA GLN A 12 -0.15 72.98 3.13
C GLN A 12 -1.15 72.55 2.04
N LYS A 13 -1.45 71.24 1.99
CA LYS A 13 -2.81 70.68 1.90
C LYS A 13 -2.75 69.15 1.73
N SER A 14 -3.32 68.48 2.74
CA SER A 14 -3.81 67.09 2.79
C SER A 14 -2.88 65.95 2.33
N TRP A 15 -2.33 65.22 3.31
CA TRP A 15 -2.53 63.77 3.34
C TRP A 15 -2.39 63.26 4.80
N PHE A 16 -3.56 63.10 5.44
CA PHE A 16 -3.91 62.28 6.62
C PHE A 16 -2.78 61.96 7.63
N GLY A 17 -2.71 62.51 8.84
CA GLY A 17 -3.80 62.73 9.79
C GLY A 17 -4.14 61.45 10.54
N LEU A 18 -3.24 60.96 11.42
CA LEU A 18 -3.51 60.08 12.57
C LEU A 18 -2.23 60.01 13.43
N ASN A 19 -2.20 60.76 14.53
CA ASN A 19 -1.12 60.73 15.52
C ASN A 19 -1.18 59.38 16.27
N LYS A 20 -0.04 58.72 16.56
CA LYS A 20 0.00 57.45 17.32
C LYS A 20 -0.85 57.53 18.59
N LYS A 21 -0.83 58.68 19.26
CA LYS A 21 -1.67 58.96 20.43
C LYS A 21 -3.17 58.90 20.09
N THR A 22 -3.61 59.59 19.04
CA THR A 22 -5.01 59.55 18.58
C THR A 22 -5.46 58.18 18.09
N THR A 23 -4.57 57.36 17.51
CA THR A 23 -4.94 55.99 17.09
C THR A 23 -5.07 55.05 18.28
N ILE A 24 -4.19 55.17 19.29
CA ILE A 24 -4.30 54.40 20.54
C ILE A 24 -5.55 54.83 21.31
N GLU A 25 -5.80 56.13 21.44
CA GLU A 25 -7.03 56.66 22.06
C GLU A 25 -8.30 56.20 21.31
N ALA A 26 -8.24 56.04 19.97
CA ALA A 26 -9.34 55.50 19.19
C ALA A 26 -9.53 53.99 19.40
N ILE A 27 -8.44 53.22 19.55
CA ILE A 27 -8.50 51.79 19.88
C ILE A 27 -9.04 51.61 21.30
N GLU A 28 -8.58 52.40 22.27
CA GLU A 28 -9.10 52.38 23.65
C GLU A 28 -10.60 52.67 23.67
N LYS A 29 -11.06 53.71 22.97
CA LYS A 29 -12.50 54.01 22.83
C LYS A 29 -13.30 52.88 22.19
N LEU A 30 -12.77 52.21 21.17
CA LEU A 30 -13.44 51.09 20.52
C LEU A 30 -13.45 49.84 21.43
N THR A 31 -12.40 49.65 22.22
CA THR A 31 -12.28 48.55 23.19
C THR A 31 -13.26 48.76 24.35
N ASP A 32 -13.38 49.99 24.86
CA ASP A 32 -14.38 50.36 25.85
C ASP A 32 -15.80 50.15 25.30
N HIS A 33 -16.05 50.55 24.05
CA HIS A 33 -17.34 50.34 23.41
C HIS A 33 -17.67 48.86 23.19
N LEU A 34 -16.68 48.04 22.82
CA LEU A 34 -16.81 46.58 22.72
C LEU A 34 -17.15 45.97 24.09
N SER A 35 -16.50 46.46 25.15
CA SER A 35 -16.73 46.01 26.53
C SER A 35 -18.17 46.29 26.97
N ASP A 36 -18.68 47.49 26.69
CA ASP A 36 -20.07 47.88 27.00
C ASP A 36 -21.09 47.04 26.22
N ILE A 37 -20.82 46.75 24.94
CA ILE A 37 -21.69 45.91 24.11
C ILE A 37 -21.70 44.47 24.61
N GLN A 38 -20.54 43.92 24.98
CA GLN A 38 -20.44 42.56 25.54
C GLN A 38 -21.14 42.46 26.90
N LEU A 39 -21.07 43.51 27.73
CA LEU A 39 -21.78 43.58 29.01
C LEU A 39 -23.30 43.63 28.80
N ASN A 40 -23.78 44.42 27.83
CA ASN A 40 -25.20 44.49 27.48
C ASN A 40 -25.72 43.18 26.88
N ALA A 41 -24.98 42.54 25.98
CA ALA A 41 -25.33 41.24 25.42
C ALA A 41 -25.38 40.14 26.50
N ALA A 42 -24.52 40.20 27.52
CA ALA A 42 -24.55 39.28 28.66
C ALA A 42 -25.77 39.53 29.60
N LEU A 43 -26.24 40.77 29.71
CA LEU A 43 -27.41 41.15 30.51
C LEU A 43 -28.74 40.84 29.78
N GLU A 44 -28.79 40.96 28.44
CA GLU A 44 -29.97 40.72 27.60
C GLU A 44 -30.23 39.24 27.24
N LYS A 45 -29.26 38.36 27.52
CA LYS A 45 -29.36 36.89 27.31
C LYS A 45 -30.52 36.20 28.03
N LYS A 46 -31.35 36.93 28.78
CA LYS A 46 -32.57 36.46 29.45
C LYS A 46 -33.88 36.85 28.77
N ILE A 47 -33.89 37.66 27.70
CA ILE A 47 -35.14 38.29 27.24
C ILE A 47 -35.44 38.10 25.73
N ASN A 48 -34.46 38.01 24.81
CA ASN A 48 -34.78 37.81 23.37
C ASN A 48 -33.59 37.35 22.50
N ASP A 49 -33.74 36.27 21.70
CA ASP A 49 -32.64 35.67 20.90
C ASP A 49 -32.26 36.47 19.63
N ALA A 50 -33.18 37.27 19.10
CA ALA A 50 -32.94 38.04 17.87
C ALA A 50 -32.01 39.26 18.09
N GLU A 51 -32.11 39.92 19.25
CA GLU A 51 -31.24 41.06 19.60
C GLU A 51 -29.82 40.61 19.96
N VAL A 52 -29.68 39.44 20.60
CA VAL A 52 -28.38 38.81 20.89
C VAL A 52 -27.61 38.52 19.60
N THR A 53 -28.29 38.00 18.57
CA THR A 53 -27.66 37.70 17.27
C THR A 53 -27.15 38.97 16.58
N ALA A 54 -27.91 40.08 16.66
CA ALA A 54 -27.49 41.37 16.09
C ALA A 54 -26.30 42.00 16.85
N LEU A 55 -26.26 41.83 18.18
CA LEU A 55 -25.14 42.26 19.02
C LEU A 55 -23.87 41.44 18.75
N ASP A 56 -24.00 40.12 18.56
CA ASP A 56 -22.87 39.23 18.24
C ASP A 56 -22.22 39.57 16.88
N ILE A 57 -23.03 39.89 15.87
CA ILE A 57 -22.51 40.36 14.57
C ILE A 57 -21.72 41.67 14.76
N LYS A 58 -22.25 42.59 15.57
CA LYS A 58 -21.61 43.88 15.84
C LYS A 58 -20.29 43.72 16.62
N VAL A 59 -20.23 42.76 17.54
CA VAL A 59 -19.00 42.38 18.25
C VAL A 59 -17.95 41.83 17.29
N GLN A 60 -18.34 40.99 16.32
CA GLN A 60 -17.41 40.48 15.30
C GLN A 60 -16.86 41.61 14.42
N GLU A 61 -17.70 42.52 13.94
CA GLU A 61 -17.27 43.68 13.13
C GLU A 61 -16.28 44.59 13.87
N LEU A 62 -16.58 44.93 15.13
CA LEU A 62 -15.71 45.77 15.97
C LEU A 62 -14.38 45.07 16.30
N THR A 63 -14.40 43.76 16.55
CA THR A 63 -13.19 42.98 16.81
C THR A 63 -12.27 42.95 15.59
N GLU A 64 -12.84 42.77 14.40
CA GLU A 64 -12.09 42.80 13.15
C GLU A 64 -11.48 44.19 12.87
N GLU A 65 -12.25 45.27 13.11
CA GLU A 65 -11.74 46.64 12.95
C GLU A 65 -10.58 46.95 13.93
N ILE A 66 -10.68 46.47 15.17
CA ILE A 66 -9.62 46.60 16.18
C ILE A 66 -8.37 45.82 15.74
N ASN A 67 -8.52 44.58 15.28
CA ASN A 67 -7.41 43.74 14.82
C ASN A 67 -6.66 44.37 13.62
N GLN A 68 -7.40 44.89 12.64
CA GLN A 68 -6.80 45.60 11.50
C GLN A 68 -6.05 46.86 11.91
N LYS A 69 -6.55 47.60 12.90
CA LYS A 69 -5.85 48.77 13.46
C LYS A 69 -4.61 48.38 14.26
N TYR A 70 -4.63 47.29 15.02
CA TYR A 70 -3.44 46.75 15.70
C TYR A 70 -2.37 46.27 14.73
N LEU A 71 -2.74 45.58 13.64
CA LEU A 71 -1.83 45.17 12.57
C LEU A 71 -1.15 46.37 11.89
N ARG A 72 -1.90 47.45 11.64
CA ARG A 72 -1.34 48.72 11.14
C ARG A 72 -0.38 49.35 12.15
N VAL A 73 -0.72 49.41 13.43
CA VAL A 73 0.17 49.96 14.46
C VAL A 73 1.44 49.11 14.62
N GLY A 74 1.33 47.78 14.56
CA GLY A 74 2.46 46.85 14.63
C GLY A 74 3.44 47.03 13.46
N SER A 75 2.92 47.17 12.23
CA SER A 75 3.74 47.45 11.04
C SER A 75 4.43 48.83 11.12
N TYR A 76 3.79 49.86 11.67
CA TYR A 76 4.43 51.16 11.92
C TYR A 76 5.49 51.12 13.03
N ILE A 77 5.29 50.34 14.09
CA ILE A 77 6.29 50.16 15.17
C ILE A 77 7.51 49.42 14.62
N HIS A 78 7.30 48.41 13.77
CA HIS A 78 8.37 47.68 13.11
C HIS A 78 9.19 48.60 12.17
N LEU A 79 8.51 49.46 11.40
CA LEU A 79 9.14 50.48 10.54
C LEU A 79 9.94 51.51 11.36
N LYS A 80 9.39 51.97 12.49
CA LYS A 80 10.02 52.96 13.38
C LYS A 80 11.22 52.38 14.14
N ASN A 81 11.15 51.14 14.58
CA ASN A 81 12.28 50.46 15.23
C ASN A 81 13.43 50.27 14.24
N ASN A 82 13.16 49.84 13.01
CA ASN A 82 14.18 49.75 11.96
C ASN A 82 14.87 51.10 11.66
N LEU A 83 14.13 52.21 11.70
CA LEU A 83 14.70 53.56 11.54
C LEU A 83 15.47 54.07 12.76
N LYS A 84 15.03 53.75 13.99
CA LYS A 84 15.65 54.22 15.24
C LYS A 84 16.97 53.51 15.57
N TYR A 85 17.11 52.25 15.19
CA TYR A 85 18.35 51.48 15.45
C TYR A 85 19.45 51.74 14.41
N ARG A 86 19.14 52.35 13.26
CA ARG A 86 20.10 52.74 12.22
C ARG A 86 21.22 53.64 12.74
N ALA A 87 20.90 54.58 13.64
CA ALA A 87 21.87 55.50 14.24
C ALA A 87 22.64 54.88 15.43
N PHE A 88 22.08 53.85 16.08
CA PHE A 88 22.71 53.17 17.22
C PHE A 88 23.83 52.25 16.74
N TRP A 89 23.61 51.47 15.67
CA TRP A 89 24.61 50.53 15.14
C TRP A 89 25.74 51.20 14.35
N ALA A 90 25.46 52.34 13.68
CA ALA A 90 26.48 53.16 13.02
C ALA A 90 27.49 53.77 14.00
N LYS A 91 27.11 53.99 15.27
CA LYS A 91 27.98 54.55 16.32
C LYS A 91 29.01 53.54 16.86
N TYR A 92 28.79 52.23 16.69
CA TYR A 92 29.65 51.16 17.22
C TYR A 92 30.47 50.43 16.13
N GLY A 93 30.49 50.94 14.89
CA GLY A 93 31.36 50.40 13.84
C GLY A 93 31.04 48.96 13.39
N LEU A 94 29.84 48.46 13.67
CA LEU A 94 29.40 47.09 13.30
C LEU A 94 28.69 47.02 11.94
N TYR A 95 28.97 47.97 11.04
CA TYR A 95 28.48 47.99 9.66
C TYR A 95 29.65 48.37 8.74
N GLU A 96 30.16 47.42 7.96
CA GLU A 96 31.08 47.69 6.85
C GLU A 96 30.31 48.29 5.67
N GLU A 97 30.84 49.38 5.12
CA GLU A 97 30.21 50.23 4.10
C GLU A 97 30.17 49.64 2.68
N ASP A 98 30.59 48.38 2.45
CA ASP A 98 30.70 47.82 1.10
C ASP A 98 29.94 46.50 0.85
N ALA A 99 28.95 46.16 1.69
CA ALA A 99 28.00 45.10 1.35
C ALA A 99 26.86 45.69 0.49
N LYS A 100 27.01 45.54 -0.83
CA LYS A 100 26.05 45.85 -1.90
C LYS A 100 24.62 46.20 -1.43
N LEU A 101 24.26 47.44 -1.73
CA LEU A 101 22.96 48.11 -1.60
C LEU A 101 21.75 47.40 -2.29
N GLU A 102 21.87 46.15 -2.75
CA GLU A 102 20.82 45.41 -3.46
C GLU A 102 19.93 44.56 -2.53
N SER A 103 20.31 44.33 -1.27
CA SER A 103 19.57 43.44 -0.36
C SER A 103 18.63 44.13 0.64
N LEU A 104 18.37 45.43 0.51
CA LEU A 104 17.57 46.23 1.47
C LEU A 104 16.29 46.85 0.87
N THR A 105 15.90 46.45 -0.34
CA THR A 105 14.61 46.85 -0.96
C THR A 105 13.45 45.87 -0.73
N SER A 106 13.66 44.71 -0.11
CA SER A 106 12.57 43.79 0.20
C SER A 106 11.97 44.07 1.58
N ILE A 107 11.12 45.10 1.67
CA ILE A 107 9.91 44.95 2.48
C ILE A 107 9.27 43.62 2.04
N PRO A 108 8.84 42.71 2.92
CA PRO A 108 8.11 41.54 2.48
C PRO A 108 6.89 42.07 1.73
N VAL A 109 6.95 42.03 0.41
CA VAL A 109 5.80 42.30 -0.43
C VAL A 109 4.87 41.17 -0.08
N VAL A 110 3.87 41.45 0.76
CA VAL A 110 2.78 40.51 1.01
C VAL A 110 2.24 40.20 -0.38
N ARG A 111 2.55 39.00 -0.89
CA ARG A 111 2.06 38.55 -2.18
C ARG A 111 0.56 38.33 -2.00
N LEU A 112 -0.22 39.37 -2.29
CA LEU A 112 -1.67 39.25 -2.33
C LEU A 112 -2.02 38.14 -3.33
N LYS A 113 -2.93 37.24 -2.93
CA LYS A 113 -3.48 36.24 -3.86
C LYS A 113 -4.08 36.99 -5.05
N LEU A 114 -4.13 36.35 -6.22
CA LEU A 114 -4.58 37.01 -7.44
C LEU A 114 -5.95 37.69 -7.25
N GLY A 115 -6.89 37.03 -6.59
CA GLY A 115 -8.19 37.60 -6.25
C GLY A 115 -8.11 38.85 -5.35
N ASP A 116 -7.34 38.79 -4.27
CA ASP A 116 -7.17 39.92 -3.34
C ASP A 116 -6.51 41.12 -4.01
N ARG A 117 -5.57 40.86 -4.93
CA ARG A 117 -4.94 41.90 -5.74
C ARG A 117 -5.93 42.51 -6.72
N LEU A 118 -6.75 41.71 -7.40
CA LEU A 118 -7.77 42.20 -8.32
C LEU A 118 -8.82 43.05 -7.61
N ILE A 119 -9.16 42.73 -6.35
CA ILE A 119 -10.01 43.58 -5.51
C ILE A 119 -9.27 44.86 -5.11
N ALA A 120 -8.02 44.76 -4.65
CA ALA A 120 -7.22 45.91 -4.22
C ALA A 120 -6.96 46.91 -5.36
N ASP A 121 -6.75 46.41 -6.58
CA ASP A 121 -6.58 47.20 -7.80
C ASP A 121 -7.93 47.72 -8.35
N GLY A 122 -9.06 47.37 -7.72
CA GLY A 122 -10.41 47.82 -8.08
C GLY A 122 -10.96 47.21 -9.38
N LEU A 123 -10.37 46.10 -9.83
CA LEU A 123 -10.70 45.43 -11.09
C LEU A 123 -11.82 44.38 -10.94
N LEU A 124 -12.04 43.88 -9.73
CA LEU A 124 -13.15 42.97 -9.37
C LEU A 124 -13.79 43.43 -8.06
N THR A 125 -15.09 43.24 -7.93
CA THR A 125 -15.77 43.33 -6.62
C THR A 125 -15.62 42.01 -5.85
N GLN A 126 -15.82 42.06 -4.53
CA GLN A 126 -15.77 40.87 -3.69
C GLN A 126 -16.89 39.85 -4.04
N GLU A 127 -18.04 40.34 -4.48
CA GLU A 127 -19.14 39.52 -5.00
C GLU A 127 -18.78 38.84 -6.33
N GLN A 128 -18.18 39.59 -7.27
CA GLN A 128 -17.71 39.02 -8.54
C GLN A 128 -16.62 37.97 -8.32
N LEU A 129 -15.67 38.22 -7.41
CA LEU A 129 -14.66 37.24 -7.05
C LEU A 129 -15.28 35.98 -6.41
N GLY A 130 -16.33 36.14 -5.60
CA GLY A 130 -17.11 35.03 -5.04
C GLY A 130 -17.74 34.16 -6.14
N LEU A 131 -18.39 34.77 -7.12
CA LEU A 131 -18.99 34.06 -8.26
C LEU A 131 -17.94 33.34 -9.12
N VAL A 132 -16.78 33.97 -9.36
CA VAL A 132 -15.66 33.34 -10.06
C VAL A 132 -15.14 32.13 -9.30
N PHE A 133 -15.03 32.21 -7.96
CA PHE A 133 -14.61 31.06 -7.16
C PHE A 133 -15.63 29.94 -7.17
N GLU A 134 -16.93 30.24 -7.10
CA GLU A 134 -17.98 29.24 -7.21
C GLU A 134 -17.91 28.54 -8.58
N GLN A 135 -17.69 29.31 -9.65
CA GLN A 135 -17.52 28.75 -10.99
C GLN A 135 -16.23 27.92 -11.12
N GLN A 136 -15.11 28.35 -10.53
CA GLN A 136 -13.87 27.58 -10.49
C GLN A 136 -14.04 26.27 -9.73
N GLN A 137 -14.75 26.31 -8.60
CA GLN A 137 -15.03 25.10 -7.84
C GLN A 137 -15.92 24.14 -8.61
N LYS A 138 -16.84 24.63 -9.46
CA LYS A 138 -17.67 23.79 -10.33
C LYS A 138 -16.90 23.22 -11.52
N VAL A 139 -16.39 24.08 -12.39
CA VAL A 139 -15.83 23.70 -13.70
C VAL A 139 -14.36 23.27 -13.61
N GLY A 140 -13.62 23.76 -12.61
CA GLY A 140 -12.17 23.62 -12.54
C GLY A 140 -11.45 24.62 -13.46
N GLY A 141 -10.12 24.51 -13.52
CA GLY A 141 -9.27 25.38 -14.33
C GLY A 141 -8.61 26.51 -13.55
N ARG A 142 -7.97 27.43 -14.28
CA ARG A 142 -7.24 28.58 -13.74
C ARG A 142 -8.19 29.73 -13.47
N LEU A 143 -8.04 30.35 -12.30
CA LEU A 143 -8.89 31.48 -11.89
C LEU A 143 -8.87 32.62 -12.93
N GLY A 144 -7.71 32.90 -13.53
CA GLY A 144 -7.56 33.94 -14.55
C GLY A 144 -8.37 33.68 -15.81
N ASP A 145 -8.43 32.43 -16.26
CA ASP A 145 -9.16 32.05 -17.49
C ASP A 145 -10.68 32.14 -17.25
N ILE A 146 -11.14 31.75 -16.07
CA ILE A 146 -12.56 31.86 -15.68
C ILE A 146 -13.00 33.33 -15.58
N ILE A 147 -12.15 34.22 -15.06
CA ILE A 147 -12.44 35.68 -15.02
C ILE A 147 -12.66 36.22 -16.44
N ILE A 148 -11.88 35.74 -17.41
CA ILE A 148 -12.02 36.14 -18.83
C ILE A 148 -13.32 35.58 -19.41
N GLU A 149 -13.65 34.32 -19.13
CA GLU A 149 -14.87 33.66 -19.64
C GLU A 149 -16.16 34.26 -19.09
N MET A 150 -16.18 34.64 -17.82
CA MET A 150 -17.30 35.36 -17.21
C MET A 150 -17.41 36.82 -17.68
N GLY A 151 -16.49 37.28 -18.53
CA GLY A 151 -16.52 38.60 -19.14
C GLY A 151 -16.12 39.74 -18.19
N TYR A 152 -15.54 39.44 -17.03
CA TYR A 152 -15.12 40.46 -16.06
C TYR A 152 -13.81 41.14 -16.48
N MET A 153 -12.99 40.50 -17.32
CA MET A 153 -11.71 41.06 -17.77
C MET A 153 -11.32 40.59 -19.18
N SER A 154 -10.56 41.42 -19.91
CA SER A 154 -9.97 41.01 -21.20
C SER A 154 -8.65 40.25 -21.01
N LYS A 155 -8.33 39.35 -21.94
CA LYS A 155 -7.06 38.59 -21.96
C LYS A 155 -5.82 39.49 -21.85
N LYS A 156 -5.82 40.64 -22.52
CA LYS A 156 -4.71 41.60 -22.50
C LYS A 156 -4.51 42.26 -21.14
N GLN A 157 -5.58 42.53 -20.40
CA GLN A 157 -5.51 43.06 -19.03
C GLN A 157 -4.97 41.98 -18.08
N MET A 158 -5.40 40.73 -18.25
CA MET A 158 -4.93 39.60 -17.44
C MET A 158 -3.43 39.34 -17.66
N GLU A 159 -2.94 39.40 -18.91
CA GLU A 159 -1.52 39.26 -19.26
C GLU A 159 -0.65 40.38 -18.65
N GLN A 160 -1.15 41.61 -18.56
CA GLN A 160 -0.45 42.73 -17.90
C GLN A 160 -0.33 42.56 -16.37
N ILE A 161 -1.32 41.91 -15.75
CA ILE A 161 -1.31 41.63 -14.32
C ILE A 161 -0.41 40.42 -14.02
N ALA A 162 -0.45 39.40 -14.89
CA ALA A 162 0.38 38.21 -14.79
C ALA A 162 1.88 38.51 -15.01
N SER A 163 2.23 39.38 -15.96
CA SER A 163 3.62 39.80 -16.22
C SER A 163 4.26 40.61 -15.08
N ASN A 164 3.43 41.18 -14.19
CA ASN A 164 3.86 41.86 -12.97
C ASN A 164 3.89 40.93 -11.73
N GLN A 165 3.84 39.61 -11.91
CA GLN A 165 4.07 38.67 -10.82
C GLN A 165 5.56 38.40 -10.64
N PRO A 166 6.11 38.58 -9.42
CA PRO A 166 7.46 38.12 -9.12
C PRO A 166 7.52 36.59 -9.26
N GLY A 167 8.65 36.09 -9.78
CA GLY A 167 8.86 34.67 -10.09
C GLY A 167 8.46 33.70 -8.98
N HIS A 168 8.15 32.48 -9.39
CA HIS A 168 7.65 31.41 -8.52
C HIS A 168 8.58 31.19 -7.33
N GLY A 169 8.07 31.44 -6.12
CA GLY A 169 8.80 31.24 -4.88
C GLY A 169 9.07 29.75 -4.64
N ARG A 170 9.96 29.43 -3.68
CA ARG A 170 10.09 28.05 -3.23
C ARG A 170 8.76 27.62 -2.59
N LEU A 171 8.39 26.35 -2.78
CA LEU A 171 7.10 25.83 -2.29
C LEU A 171 6.91 26.09 -0.78
N GLY A 172 7.96 25.87 0.02
CA GLY A 172 7.94 26.13 1.45
C GLY A 172 7.61 27.59 1.78
N ASP A 173 8.27 28.54 1.13
CA ASP A 173 8.04 29.98 1.34
C ASP A 173 6.60 30.34 0.97
N MET A 174 6.09 29.82 -0.16
CA MET A 174 4.70 30.06 -0.59
C MET A 174 3.67 29.51 0.41
N LEU A 175 3.95 28.36 1.02
CA LEU A 175 3.07 27.75 2.03
C LEU A 175 3.06 28.54 3.35
N VAL A 176 4.19 29.11 3.75
CA VAL A 176 4.28 29.98 4.93
C VAL A 176 3.63 31.33 4.66
N ASP A 177 3.92 31.95 3.51
CA ASP A 177 3.38 33.25 3.11
C ASP A 177 1.84 33.22 2.97
N SER A 178 1.30 32.08 2.51
CA SER A 178 -0.15 31.87 2.41
C SER A 178 -0.82 31.52 3.74
N GLY A 179 -0.03 31.31 4.80
CA GLY A 179 -0.52 30.95 6.14
C GLY A 179 -1.03 29.51 6.26
N GLU A 180 -0.74 28.64 5.28
CA GLU A 180 -1.19 27.25 5.30
C GLU A 180 -0.35 26.38 6.24
N ILE A 181 0.92 26.75 6.47
CA ILE A 181 1.80 26.15 7.47
C ILE A 181 2.60 27.24 8.21
N THR A 182 3.09 26.90 9.39
CA THR A 182 4.02 27.75 10.15
C THR A 182 5.47 27.54 9.72
N GLN A 183 6.36 28.51 10.01
CA GLN A 183 7.79 28.36 9.79
C GLN A 183 8.39 27.17 10.57
N ASP A 184 7.87 26.88 11.77
CA ASP A 184 8.30 25.73 12.58
C ASP A 184 7.94 24.41 11.91
N GLN A 185 6.71 24.28 11.39
CA GLN A 185 6.29 23.11 10.62
C GLN A 185 7.13 22.93 9.36
N LEU A 186 7.44 24.01 8.64
CA LEU A 186 8.32 23.96 7.47
C LEU A 186 9.73 23.48 7.86
N ASN A 187 10.31 24.02 8.94
CA ASN A 187 11.64 23.62 9.40
C ASN A 187 11.68 22.13 9.79
N LYS A 188 10.67 21.64 10.51
CA LYS A 188 10.51 20.21 10.85
C LYS A 188 10.38 19.33 9.61
N ALA A 189 9.60 19.76 8.62
CA ALA A 189 9.46 19.03 7.36
C ALA A 189 10.78 18.99 6.58
N ILE A 190 11.55 20.08 6.57
CA ILE A 190 12.89 20.12 5.96
C ILE A 190 13.87 19.22 6.71
N GLU A 191 13.84 19.17 8.05
CA GLU A 191 14.66 18.25 8.84
C GLU A 191 14.35 16.79 8.48
N PHE A 192 13.07 16.44 8.42
CA PHE A 192 12.64 15.10 8.00
C PHE A 192 13.08 14.81 6.56
N GLN A 193 12.89 15.75 5.63
CA GLN A 193 13.35 15.63 4.23
C GLN A 193 14.88 15.47 4.14
N GLN A 194 15.64 16.16 4.98
CA GLN A 194 17.10 16.04 5.04
C GLN A 194 17.55 14.70 5.61
N LYS A 195 16.72 14.02 6.40
CA LYS A 195 16.97 12.66 6.89
C LYS A 195 16.54 11.61 5.86
N SER A 196 15.29 11.64 5.41
CA SER A 196 14.67 10.59 4.59
C SER A 196 14.76 10.83 3.09
N GLY A 197 15.12 12.04 2.63
CA GLY A 197 14.94 12.47 1.25
C GLY A 197 13.46 12.61 0.87
N GLY A 198 13.18 12.63 -0.44
CA GLY A 198 11.83 12.75 -0.99
C GLY A 198 11.41 14.20 -1.30
N VAL A 199 10.18 14.36 -1.78
CA VAL A 199 9.60 15.66 -2.15
C VAL A 199 9.00 16.32 -0.91
N LEU A 200 9.24 17.63 -0.73
CA LEU A 200 8.76 18.37 0.45
C LEU A 200 7.24 18.27 0.63
N GLY A 201 6.48 18.31 -0.46
CA GLY A 201 5.03 18.14 -0.43
C GLY A 201 4.59 16.81 0.21
N ASP A 202 5.20 15.70 -0.21
CA ASP A 202 4.90 14.38 0.35
C ASP A 202 5.28 14.26 1.82
N VAL A 203 6.37 14.91 2.23
CA VAL A 203 6.77 14.98 3.65
C VAL A 203 5.75 15.77 4.47
N LEU A 204 5.31 16.93 3.99
CA LEU A 204 4.30 17.75 4.67
C LEU A 204 2.97 17.00 4.83
N LEU A 205 2.55 16.24 3.81
CA LEU A 205 1.36 15.41 3.87
C LEU A 205 1.52 14.22 4.83
N ALA A 206 2.67 13.55 4.79
CA ALA A 206 2.95 12.43 5.69
C ALA A 206 2.99 12.85 7.18
N LEU A 207 3.47 14.05 7.46
CA LEU A 207 3.48 14.66 8.81
C LEU A 207 2.12 15.26 9.20
N ARG A 208 1.12 15.23 8.30
CA ARG A 208 -0.20 15.86 8.48
C ARG A 208 -0.14 17.35 8.80
N PHE A 209 0.88 18.06 8.31
CA PHE A 209 0.99 19.51 8.50
C PHE A 209 0.10 20.32 7.56
N ILE A 210 -0.36 19.71 6.46
CA ILE A 210 -1.22 20.35 5.47
C ILE A 210 -2.17 19.32 4.86
N ALA A 211 -3.39 19.75 4.53
CA ALA A 211 -4.34 18.93 3.77
C ALA A 211 -3.94 18.84 2.28
N PRO A 212 -4.20 17.71 1.60
CA PRO A 212 -3.91 17.53 0.18
C PRO A 212 -4.44 18.66 -0.70
N GLU A 213 -5.67 19.11 -0.47
CA GLU A 213 -6.36 20.08 -1.29
C GLU A 213 -5.61 21.41 -1.32
N LYS A 214 -5.17 21.86 -0.14
CA LYS A 214 -4.42 23.09 0.11
C LYS A 214 -3.04 23.03 -0.53
N LEU A 215 -2.30 21.95 -0.30
CA LEU A 215 -0.97 21.76 -0.87
C LEU A 215 -1.02 21.80 -2.41
N TYR A 216 -1.89 20.99 -3.00
CA TYR A 216 -2.01 20.89 -4.45
C TYR A 216 -2.51 22.20 -5.09
N ARG A 217 -3.29 23.02 -4.38
CA ARG A 217 -3.66 24.37 -4.87
C ARG A 217 -2.44 25.29 -4.98
N ILE A 218 -1.54 25.23 -4.01
CA ILE A 218 -0.29 26.02 -4.04
C ILE A 218 0.67 25.47 -5.10
N ILE A 219 0.78 24.15 -5.25
CA ILE A 219 1.58 23.53 -6.33
C ILE A 219 1.02 23.91 -7.69
N ALA A 220 -0.30 23.85 -7.90
CA ALA A 220 -0.93 24.25 -9.15
C ALA A 220 -0.60 25.71 -9.49
N THR A 221 -0.66 26.60 -8.50
CA THR A 221 -0.27 28.02 -8.66
C THR A 221 1.21 28.15 -9.02
N GLN A 222 2.10 27.42 -8.34
CA GLN A 222 3.53 27.41 -8.60
C GLN A 222 3.87 26.87 -10.00
N SER A 223 3.06 25.97 -10.54
CA SER A 223 3.26 25.37 -11.86
C SER A 223 2.40 26.01 -12.96
N SER A 224 1.68 27.10 -12.67
CA SER A 224 0.76 27.75 -13.60
C SER A 224 -0.33 26.82 -14.17
N LEU A 225 -0.75 25.83 -13.38
CA LEU A 225 -1.81 24.87 -13.68
C LEU A 225 -3.14 25.29 -13.03
N GLY A 226 -4.26 24.82 -13.58
CA GLY A 226 -5.56 24.93 -12.93
C GLY A 226 -5.74 23.92 -11.80
N ARG A 227 -6.85 24.01 -11.07
CA ARG A 227 -7.28 22.94 -10.16
C ARG A 227 -8.53 22.23 -10.66
N VAL A 228 -8.69 21.00 -10.23
CA VAL A 228 -9.87 20.18 -10.48
C VAL A 228 -11.11 20.82 -9.84
N GLY A 229 -12.23 20.85 -10.57
CA GLY A 229 -13.54 21.27 -10.09
C GLY A 229 -14.39 20.09 -9.59
N SER A 230 -15.67 20.31 -9.32
CA SER A 230 -16.61 19.29 -8.84
C SER A 230 -17.49 18.68 -9.94
N GLU A 231 -17.64 19.34 -11.08
CA GLU A 231 -18.45 18.89 -12.20
C GLU A 231 -17.56 18.26 -13.29
N PHE A 232 -17.93 17.06 -13.74
CA PHE A 232 -17.20 16.28 -14.74
C PHE A 232 -18.16 15.77 -15.81
N SER A 233 -17.69 15.63 -17.05
CA SER A 233 -18.53 15.24 -18.20
C SER A 233 -17.98 14.01 -18.95
N PHE A 234 -17.73 12.91 -18.23
CA PHE A 234 -17.07 11.73 -18.82
C PHE A 234 -17.81 11.10 -20.01
N GLU A 235 -19.15 11.08 -20.00
CA GLU A 235 -19.96 10.36 -21.01
C GLU A 235 -19.92 11.00 -22.41
N ASN A 236 -19.81 12.33 -22.47
CA ASN A 236 -19.86 13.09 -23.71
C ASN A 236 -18.50 13.61 -24.17
N THR A 237 -17.45 13.33 -23.39
CA THR A 237 -16.09 13.84 -23.63
C THR A 237 -15.25 12.81 -24.35
N ARG A 238 -14.49 13.25 -25.34
CA ARG A 238 -13.53 12.38 -26.04
C ARG A 238 -12.37 11.97 -25.11
N LYS A 239 -12.35 10.71 -24.66
CA LYS A 239 -11.25 10.18 -23.85
C LYS A 239 -9.96 9.99 -24.66
N LEU A 240 -8.81 10.08 -23.99
CA LEU A 240 -7.52 9.72 -24.57
C LEU A 240 -7.42 8.19 -24.74
N PRO A 241 -6.61 7.68 -25.70
CA PRO A 241 -6.24 6.27 -25.71
C PRO A 241 -5.56 5.92 -24.39
N GLU A 242 -5.92 4.78 -23.79
CA GLU A 242 -5.43 4.37 -22.47
C GLU A 242 -3.90 4.40 -22.37
N GLN A 243 -3.19 3.97 -23.43
CA GLN A 243 -1.73 4.00 -23.47
C GLN A 243 -1.16 5.42 -23.36
N LEU A 244 -1.81 6.40 -24.00
CA LEU A 244 -1.40 7.81 -23.96
C LEU A 244 -1.74 8.41 -22.59
N ALA A 245 -2.94 8.12 -22.07
CA ALA A 245 -3.37 8.54 -20.74
C ALA A 245 -2.41 8.02 -19.66
N ARG A 246 -1.96 6.76 -19.76
CA ARG A 246 -1.03 6.16 -18.80
C ARG A 246 0.38 6.72 -18.93
N LYS A 247 0.87 6.92 -20.16
CA LYS A 247 2.20 7.48 -20.44
C LYS A 247 2.37 8.86 -19.79
N TYR A 248 1.34 9.69 -19.84
CA TYR A 248 1.37 11.06 -19.31
C TYR A 248 0.64 11.25 -17.99
N ASP A 249 0.07 10.18 -17.44
CA ASP A 249 -0.84 10.20 -16.28
C ASP A 249 -1.88 11.33 -16.39
N ALA A 250 -2.53 11.39 -17.56
CA ALA A 250 -3.37 12.48 -18.02
C ALA A 250 -4.77 11.97 -18.39
N ILE A 251 -5.82 12.59 -17.85
CA ILE A 251 -7.21 12.19 -18.08
C ILE A 251 -8.05 13.39 -18.47
N VAL A 252 -8.83 13.25 -19.53
CA VAL A 252 -9.81 14.27 -19.91
C VAL A 252 -11.00 14.17 -18.96
N ILE A 253 -11.26 15.24 -18.23
CA ILE A 253 -12.33 15.29 -17.21
C ILE A 253 -13.51 16.16 -17.62
N ASN A 254 -13.29 17.09 -18.55
CA ASN A 254 -14.33 17.97 -19.08
C ASN A 254 -14.00 18.45 -20.50
N GLU A 255 -15.02 18.88 -21.22
CA GLU A 255 -14.94 19.45 -22.57
C GLU A 255 -15.77 20.74 -22.62
N ASP A 256 -15.14 21.84 -23.04
CA ASP A 256 -15.79 23.11 -23.36
C ASP A 256 -15.71 23.34 -24.88
N SER A 257 -16.52 24.26 -25.42
CA SER A 257 -16.55 24.54 -26.87
C SER A 257 -15.20 24.96 -27.49
N ASN A 258 -14.25 25.38 -26.65
CA ASN A 258 -12.95 25.93 -27.08
C ASN A 258 -11.74 25.15 -26.58
N ARG A 259 -11.90 24.18 -25.65
CA ARG A 259 -10.78 23.45 -25.05
C ARG A 259 -11.21 22.17 -24.33
N TYR A 260 -10.25 21.29 -24.07
CA TYR A 260 -10.40 20.17 -23.15
C TYR A 260 -9.75 20.46 -21.79
N LEU A 261 -10.39 20.03 -20.71
CA LEU A 261 -9.81 20.06 -19.38
C LEU A 261 -9.16 18.71 -19.07
N VAL A 262 -7.85 18.71 -18.85
CA VAL A 262 -7.06 17.47 -18.67
C VAL A 262 -6.43 17.46 -17.27
N ALA A 263 -6.88 16.53 -16.43
CA ALA A 263 -6.32 16.26 -15.11
C ALA A 263 -4.98 15.53 -15.22
N VAL A 264 -3.96 16.04 -14.50
CA VAL A 264 -2.59 15.49 -14.48
C VAL A 264 -2.05 15.42 -13.06
N SER A 265 -1.14 14.47 -12.79
CA SER A 265 -0.43 14.37 -11.50
C SER A 265 0.73 15.34 -11.35
N ALA A 266 1.30 15.81 -12.46
CA ALA A 266 2.41 16.73 -12.52
C ALA A 266 2.36 17.55 -13.82
N PRO A 267 3.07 18.69 -13.89
CA PRO A 267 3.17 19.46 -15.13
C PRO A 267 3.74 18.62 -16.27
N LEU A 268 3.11 18.71 -17.45
CA LEU A 268 3.56 18.02 -18.66
C LEU A 268 4.62 18.84 -19.41
N SER A 269 5.45 18.16 -20.20
CA SER A 269 6.33 18.84 -21.16
C SER A 269 5.50 19.45 -22.30
N GLU A 270 6.08 20.43 -23.01
CA GLU A 270 5.45 21.02 -24.20
C GLU A 270 5.16 19.96 -25.27
N GLU A 271 6.08 18.99 -25.44
CA GLU A 271 5.94 17.87 -26.37
C GLU A 271 4.74 16.97 -26.02
N ALA A 272 4.58 16.64 -24.74
CA ALA A 272 3.46 15.83 -24.25
C ALA A 272 2.13 16.56 -24.42
N THR A 273 2.12 17.86 -24.12
CA THR A 273 0.94 18.73 -24.30
C THR A 273 0.53 18.77 -25.76
N GLN A 274 1.48 18.99 -26.67
CA GLN A 274 1.22 19.04 -28.12
C GLN A 274 0.73 17.70 -28.68
N GLU A 275 1.26 16.56 -28.20
CA GLU A 275 0.80 15.23 -28.59
C GLU A 275 -0.68 15.01 -28.20
N ILE A 276 -1.06 15.41 -26.98
CA ILE A 276 -2.44 15.33 -26.49
C ILE A 276 -3.36 16.26 -27.30
N GLU A 277 -2.97 17.52 -27.52
CA GLU A 277 -3.72 18.49 -28.32
C GLU A 277 -3.92 18.00 -29.77
N THR A 278 -2.89 17.40 -30.36
CA THR A 278 -2.96 16.84 -31.72
C THR A 278 -3.98 15.70 -31.80
N TYR A 279 -4.02 14.84 -30.76
CA TYR A 279 -5.00 13.76 -30.71
C TYR A 279 -6.43 14.28 -30.56
N LEU A 280 -6.64 15.21 -29.63
CA LEU A 280 -7.95 15.76 -29.29
C LEU A 280 -8.47 16.72 -30.38
N GLY A 281 -7.58 17.40 -31.09
CA GLY A 281 -7.90 18.36 -32.16
C GLY A 281 -8.24 19.76 -31.65
N MET A 282 -8.06 20.02 -30.35
CA MET A 282 -8.36 21.28 -29.68
C MET A 282 -7.31 21.57 -28.59
N PRO A 283 -7.12 22.85 -28.21
CA PRO A 283 -6.23 23.21 -27.10
C PRO A 283 -6.65 22.52 -25.80
N ILE A 284 -5.67 22.26 -24.91
CA ILE A 284 -5.93 21.71 -23.59
C ILE A 284 -5.60 22.69 -22.47
N GLU A 285 -6.39 22.64 -21.39
CA GLU A 285 -6.06 23.26 -20.13
C GLU A 285 -5.73 22.18 -19.11
N LEU A 286 -4.50 22.22 -18.60
CA LEU A 286 -4.00 21.26 -17.62
C LEU A 286 -4.44 21.66 -16.21
N VAL A 287 -5.06 20.73 -15.50
CA VAL A 287 -5.42 20.87 -14.09
C VAL A 287 -4.67 19.87 -13.24
N LEU A 288 -4.13 20.33 -12.11
CA LEU A 288 -3.44 19.46 -11.18
C LEU A 288 -4.45 18.73 -10.30
N ALA A 289 -4.39 17.40 -10.33
CA ALA A 289 -5.25 16.53 -9.54
C ALA A 289 -4.48 15.91 -8.36
N THR A 290 -5.16 15.74 -7.23
CA THR A 290 -4.63 14.96 -6.10
C THR A 290 -4.56 13.48 -6.48
N ARG A 291 -3.90 12.67 -5.65
CA ARG A 291 -3.81 11.22 -5.86
C ARG A 291 -5.20 10.58 -5.88
N ASP A 292 -6.04 10.91 -4.91
CA ASP A 292 -7.38 10.34 -4.80
C ASP A 292 -8.31 10.82 -5.93
N GLU A 293 -8.20 12.10 -6.33
CA GLU A 293 -8.90 12.63 -7.52
C GLU A 293 -8.50 11.86 -8.79
N LEU A 294 -7.20 11.59 -9.00
CA LEU A 294 -6.76 10.80 -10.15
C LEU A 294 -7.26 9.37 -10.12
N GLU A 295 -7.21 8.69 -8.96
CA GLU A 295 -7.75 7.34 -8.84
C GLU A 295 -9.25 7.30 -9.15
N PHE A 296 -10.00 8.31 -8.70
CA PHE A 296 -11.40 8.49 -9.07
C PHE A 296 -11.59 8.67 -10.59
N PHE A 297 -10.78 9.50 -11.25
CA PHE A 297 -10.87 9.71 -12.69
C PHE A 297 -10.47 8.47 -13.51
N TRP A 298 -9.40 7.78 -13.11
CA TRP A 298 -8.99 6.53 -13.74
C TRP A 298 -10.07 5.47 -13.66
N LYS A 299 -10.66 5.32 -12.47
CA LYS A 299 -11.82 4.44 -12.29
C LYS A 299 -12.99 4.86 -13.17
N SER A 300 -13.32 6.15 -13.24
CA SER A 300 -14.52 6.63 -13.94
C SER A 300 -14.41 6.55 -15.46
N VAL A 301 -13.21 6.77 -16.04
CA VAL A 301 -13.01 6.87 -17.49
C VAL A 301 -12.46 5.58 -18.12
N TYR A 302 -11.65 4.83 -17.36
CA TYR A 302 -10.92 3.66 -17.85
C TYR A 302 -11.26 2.38 -17.09
N GLU A 303 -12.46 2.30 -16.48
CA GLU A 303 -12.87 1.12 -15.69
C GLU A 303 -12.68 -0.19 -16.47
N GLU A 304 -13.16 -0.22 -17.73
CA GLU A 304 -13.12 -1.41 -18.58
C GLU A 304 -11.69 -1.87 -18.85
N GLU A 305 -10.80 -0.95 -19.23
CA GLU A 305 -9.40 -1.26 -19.52
C GLU A 305 -8.65 -1.74 -18.27
N LEU A 306 -8.86 -1.08 -17.13
CA LEU A 306 -8.27 -1.49 -15.85
C LEU A 306 -8.76 -2.88 -15.42
N MET A 307 -10.05 -3.16 -15.62
CA MET A 307 -10.64 -4.46 -15.31
C MET A 307 -10.14 -5.55 -16.25
N LEU A 308 -10.03 -5.27 -17.55
CA LEU A 308 -9.45 -6.18 -18.53
C LEU A 308 -7.99 -6.49 -18.17
N GLU A 309 -7.18 -5.48 -17.85
CA GLU A 309 -5.78 -5.69 -17.44
C GLU A 309 -5.69 -6.57 -16.18
N SER A 310 -6.54 -6.30 -15.18
CA SER A 310 -6.51 -7.04 -13.91
C SER A 310 -6.96 -8.51 -14.02
N THR A 311 -7.77 -8.85 -15.03
CA THR A 311 -8.40 -10.18 -15.17
C THR A 311 -7.89 -11.00 -16.35
N GLN A 312 -7.59 -10.38 -17.49
CA GLN A 312 -7.32 -11.07 -18.76
C GLN A 312 -5.86 -10.98 -19.23
N LYS A 313 -5.06 -10.01 -18.76
CA LYS A 313 -3.70 -9.80 -19.29
C LYS A 313 -2.84 -11.08 -19.32
N LEU A 314 -2.81 -11.83 -18.23
CA LEU A 314 -2.08 -13.11 -18.17
C LEU A 314 -2.67 -14.17 -19.11
N VAL A 315 -4.00 -14.20 -19.26
CA VAL A 315 -4.71 -15.14 -20.13
C VAL A 315 -4.41 -14.86 -21.60
N GLU A 316 -4.39 -13.59 -22.00
CA GLU A 316 -4.18 -13.16 -23.38
C GLU A 316 -2.70 -13.28 -23.79
N GLU A 317 -1.78 -12.80 -22.95
CA GLU A 317 -0.35 -12.75 -23.29
C GLU A 317 0.38 -14.07 -22.99
N GLN A 318 -0.03 -14.81 -21.94
CA GLN A 318 0.63 -16.04 -21.49
C GLN A 318 -0.36 -17.14 -21.08
N PRO A 319 -1.27 -17.58 -21.97
CA PRO A 319 -2.35 -18.53 -21.63
C PRO A 319 -1.85 -19.84 -21.02
N GLN A 320 -0.67 -20.32 -21.43
CA GLN A 320 -0.04 -21.52 -20.89
C GLN A 320 0.27 -21.45 -19.40
N ASN A 321 0.38 -20.24 -18.85
CA ASN A 321 0.72 -19.95 -17.46
C ASN A 321 -0.50 -19.61 -16.58
N SER A 322 -1.71 -19.56 -17.13
CA SER A 322 -2.93 -19.27 -16.36
C SER A 322 -3.82 -20.51 -16.17
N ALA A 323 -4.46 -20.61 -15.00
CA ALA A 323 -5.41 -21.62 -14.58
C ALA A 323 -6.80 -21.49 -15.21
N HIS A 324 -7.07 -20.46 -16.03
CA HIS A 324 -8.38 -20.23 -16.69
C HIS A 324 -8.92 -21.47 -17.44
N ILE A 325 -8.04 -22.36 -17.90
CA ILE A 325 -8.40 -23.73 -18.33
C ILE A 325 -7.88 -24.73 -17.30
N THR A 326 -8.79 -25.40 -16.57
CA THR A 326 -8.41 -26.39 -15.55
C THR A 326 -7.76 -27.63 -16.16
N PHE A 327 -8.43 -28.25 -17.15
CA PHE A 327 -7.93 -29.44 -17.86
C PHE A 327 -7.87 -29.16 -19.35
N THR A 328 -6.70 -29.30 -19.94
CA THR A 328 -6.56 -29.22 -21.40
C THR A 328 -7.01 -30.53 -22.07
N LYS A 329 -7.47 -30.46 -23.32
CA LYS A 329 -7.86 -31.68 -24.08
C LYS A 329 -6.76 -32.74 -24.10
N PRO A 330 -5.47 -32.43 -24.36
CA PRO A 330 -4.41 -33.42 -24.29
C PRO A 330 -4.25 -34.06 -22.91
N GLN A 331 -4.37 -33.29 -21.83
CA GLN A 331 -4.31 -33.84 -20.47
C GLN A 331 -5.46 -34.81 -20.21
N ILE A 332 -6.70 -34.47 -20.60
CA ILE A 332 -7.85 -35.36 -20.47
C ILE A 332 -7.63 -36.65 -21.26
N THR A 333 -7.13 -36.56 -22.49
CA THR A 333 -6.84 -37.74 -23.32
C THR A 333 -5.77 -38.62 -22.68
N ILE A 334 -4.68 -38.04 -22.15
CA ILE A 334 -3.61 -38.78 -21.48
C ILE A 334 -4.13 -39.45 -20.20
N ILE A 335 -4.86 -38.70 -19.36
CA ILE A 335 -5.47 -39.25 -18.14
C ILE A 335 -6.44 -40.38 -18.49
N GLY A 336 -7.27 -40.21 -19.52
CA GLY A 336 -8.19 -41.23 -20.02
C GLY A 336 -7.47 -42.48 -20.55
N ALA A 337 -6.39 -42.30 -21.32
CA ALA A 337 -5.57 -43.40 -21.83
C ALA A 337 -4.85 -44.15 -20.69
N MET A 338 -4.32 -43.44 -19.69
CA MET A 338 -3.72 -44.04 -18.50
C MET A 338 -4.74 -44.79 -17.66
N ALA A 339 -5.95 -44.25 -17.50
CA ALA A 339 -7.05 -44.91 -16.80
C ALA A 339 -7.51 -46.18 -17.53
N LEU A 340 -7.66 -46.11 -18.87
CA LEU A 340 -8.00 -47.27 -19.68
C LEU A 340 -6.91 -48.35 -19.61
N LEU A 341 -5.64 -47.96 -19.73
CA LEU A 341 -4.50 -48.88 -19.59
C LEU A 341 -4.51 -49.55 -18.21
N PHE A 342 -4.74 -48.78 -17.15
CA PHE A 342 -4.85 -49.30 -15.79
C PHE A 342 -5.98 -50.32 -15.66
N ILE A 343 -7.16 -50.04 -16.22
CA ILE A 343 -8.30 -50.99 -16.23
C ILE A 343 -7.96 -52.26 -17.01
N VAL A 344 -7.34 -52.15 -18.19
CA VAL A 344 -6.90 -53.31 -18.99
C VAL A 344 -5.90 -54.16 -18.22
N CYS A 345 -4.91 -53.54 -17.58
CA CYS A 345 -3.95 -54.24 -16.73
C CYS A 345 -4.61 -54.91 -15.52
N LEU A 346 -5.61 -54.27 -14.89
CA LEU A 346 -6.39 -54.89 -13.82
C LEU A 346 -7.17 -56.12 -14.29
N ILE A 347 -7.81 -56.07 -15.46
CA ILE A 347 -8.53 -57.21 -16.03
C ILE A 347 -7.56 -58.35 -16.38
N TRP A 348 -6.40 -58.04 -16.92
CA TRP A 348 -5.38 -59.02 -17.29
C TRP A 348 -4.72 -59.69 -16.07
N SER A 349 -4.29 -58.88 -15.10
CA SER A 349 -3.69 -59.35 -13.85
C SER A 349 -3.80 -58.30 -12.76
N TRP A 350 -4.91 -58.34 -12.02
CA TRP A 350 -5.20 -57.37 -10.96
C TRP A 350 -4.11 -57.34 -9.88
N LEU A 351 -3.60 -58.49 -9.45
CA LEU A 351 -2.61 -58.57 -8.36
C LEU A 351 -1.27 -57.97 -8.76
N VAL A 352 -0.73 -58.34 -9.93
CA VAL A 352 0.55 -57.79 -10.42
C VAL A 352 0.42 -56.28 -10.64
N THR A 353 -0.70 -55.84 -11.22
CA THR A 353 -0.96 -54.42 -11.46
C THR A 353 -0.95 -53.61 -10.16
N LEU A 354 -1.64 -54.08 -9.11
CA LEU A 354 -1.66 -53.41 -7.81
C LEU A 354 -0.30 -53.44 -7.10
N ILE A 355 0.49 -54.50 -7.26
CA ILE A 355 1.86 -54.57 -6.74
C ILE A 355 2.75 -53.53 -7.44
N VAL A 356 2.66 -53.40 -8.77
CA VAL A 356 3.43 -52.40 -9.53
C VAL A 356 3.04 -50.98 -9.13
N VAL A 357 1.74 -50.70 -9.00
CA VAL A 357 1.27 -49.39 -8.51
C VAL A 357 1.77 -49.12 -7.09
N ASN A 358 1.68 -50.10 -6.18
CA ASN A 358 2.22 -49.96 -4.83
C ASN A 358 3.72 -49.66 -4.87
N LEU A 359 4.51 -50.39 -5.67
CA LEU A 359 5.94 -50.13 -5.83
C LEU A 359 6.23 -48.69 -6.28
N ILE A 360 5.52 -48.18 -7.29
CA ILE A 360 5.68 -46.80 -7.77
C ILE A 360 5.38 -45.81 -6.65
N VAL A 361 4.31 -46.04 -5.89
CA VAL A 361 3.92 -45.18 -4.76
C VAL A 361 4.97 -45.23 -3.64
N GLN A 362 5.45 -46.41 -3.24
CA GLN A 362 6.51 -46.54 -2.22
C GLN A 362 7.79 -45.82 -2.67
N VAL A 363 8.26 -46.05 -3.90
CA VAL A 363 9.44 -45.34 -4.42
C VAL A 363 9.24 -43.83 -4.39
N PHE A 364 8.06 -43.34 -4.76
CA PHE A 364 7.72 -41.92 -4.66
C PHE A 364 7.77 -41.40 -3.21
N TYR A 365 7.14 -42.11 -2.25
CA TYR A 365 7.18 -41.74 -0.83
C TYR A 365 8.60 -41.74 -0.25
N PHE A 366 9.40 -42.76 -0.58
CA PHE A 366 10.78 -42.84 -0.16
C PHE A 366 11.60 -41.64 -0.66
N VAL A 367 11.55 -41.36 -1.96
CA VAL A 367 12.26 -40.23 -2.58
C VAL A 367 11.79 -38.90 -1.98
N MET A 368 10.48 -38.75 -1.78
CA MET A 368 9.88 -37.57 -1.16
C MET A 368 10.36 -37.34 0.28
N THR A 369 10.37 -38.41 1.09
CA THR A 369 10.80 -38.34 2.49
C THR A 369 12.27 -37.98 2.57
N LEU A 370 13.11 -38.62 1.75
CA LEU A 370 14.53 -38.32 1.67
C LEU A 370 14.77 -36.87 1.22
N PHE A 371 14.06 -36.43 0.18
CA PHE A 371 14.19 -35.07 -0.33
C PHE A 371 13.77 -34.02 0.70
N LYS A 372 12.63 -34.20 1.38
CA LYS A 372 12.19 -33.28 2.45
C LYS A 372 13.20 -33.24 3.59
N PHE A 373 13.70 -34.39 4.01
CA PHE A 373 14.71 -34.45 5.06
C PHE A 373 16.01 -33.74 4.66
N ILE A 374 16.53 -33.99 3.46
CA ILE A 374 17.70 -33.27 2.92
C ILE A 374 17.43 -31.77 2.88
N THR A 375 16.28 -31.35 2.36
CA THR A 375 15.90 -29.93 2.28
C THR A 375 15.93 -29.28 3.66
N ILE A 376 15.34 -29.92 4.67
CA ILE A 376 15.36 -29.44 6.06
C ILE A 376 16.79 -29.33 6.58
N LEU A 377 17.68 -30.29 6.32
CA LEU A 377 19.09 -30.20 6.72
C LEU A 377 19.80 -29.00 6.07
N TYR A 378 19.49 -28.68 4.81
CA TYR A 378 20.01 -27.45 4.18
C TYR A 378 19.44 -26.19 4.84
N GLY A 379 18.18 -26.21 5.25
CA GLY A 379 17.53 -25.12 5.99
C GLY A 379 18.12 -24.85 7.36
N THR A 380 18.68 -25.88 8.02
CA THR A 380 19.34 -25.74 9.33
C THR A 380 20.72 -25.08 9.27
N ARG A 381 21.20 -24.66 8.09
CA ARG A 381 22.50 -23.99 7.98
C ARG A 381 22.39 -22.53 8.39
N ASP A 382 23.43 -21.99 9.04
CA ASP A 382 23.44 -20.60 9.49
C ASP A 382 23.20 -19.60 8.35
N LYS A 383 23.72 -19.88 7.16
CA LYS A 383 23.56 -19.03 5.97
C LYS A 383 22.38 -19.42 5.08
N ALA A 384 21.46 -20.26 5.57
CA ALA A 384 20.33 -20.74 4.77
C ALA A 384 19.36 -19.62 4.34
N GLN A 385 19.34 -18.53 5.11
CA GLN A 385 18.42 -17.41 5.01
C GLN A 385 19.16 -16.09 5.26
N LEU A 386 18.60 -14.99 4.77
CA LEU A 386 19.17 -13.66 4.93
C LEU A 386 18.85 -13.10 6.31
N ARG A 387 19.87 -12.83 7.10
CA ARG A 387 19.76 -12.22 8.43
C ARG A 387 20.45 -10.87 8.46
N PHE A 388 19.87 -9.97 9.26
CA PHE A 388 20.36 -8.62 9.48
C PHE A 388 20.31 -8.32 10.97
N THR A 389 21.37 -7.68 11.45
CA THR A 389 21.45 -7.14 12.81
C THR A 389 20.66 -5.82 12.90
N PRO A 390 20.14 -5.44 14.07
CA PRO A 390 19.50 -4.13 14.26
C PRO A 390 20.40 -2.97 13.81
N GLU A 391 21.70 -3.05 14.11
CA GLU A 391 22.67 -2.01 13.74
C GLU A 391 22.85 -1.88 12.22
N GLU A 392 22.82 -2.99 11.47
CA GLU A 392 22.85 -2.96 10.00
C GLU A 392 21.60 -2.28 9.43
N ILE A 393 20.44 -2.44 10.07
CA ILE A 393 19.17 -1.86 9.62
C ILE A 393 19.08 -0.37 9.97
N ASP A 394 19.48 0.00 11.18
CA ASP A 394 19.51 1.39 11.64
C ASP A 394 20.54 2.23 10.87
N ALA A 395 21.60 1.60 10.35
CA ALA A 395 22.61 2.26 9.52
C ALA A 395 22.17 2.52 8.06
N ILE A 396 20.98 2.07 7.64
CA ILE A 396 20.48 2.31 6.28
C ILE A 396 20.18 3.80 6.10
N ASP A 397 20.83 4.41 5.10
CA ASP A 397 20.54 5.78 4.68
C ASP A 397 19.12 5.87 4.10
N GLU A 398 18.20 6.45 4.88
CA GLU A 398 16.79 6.60 4.53
C GLU A 398 16.58 7.39 3.22
N LYS A 399 17.56 8.21 2.78
CA LYS A 399 17.52 8.90 1.47
C LYS A 399 17.47 7.94 0.31
N LYS A 400 18.17 6.80 0.42
CA LYS A 400 18.29 5.78 -0.63
C LYS A 400 17.13 4.80 -0.67
N LEU A 401 16.28 4.78 0.36
CA LEU A 401 15.08 3.97 0.37
C LEU A 401 14.14 4.42 -0.77
N PRO A 402 13.62 3.52 -1.62
CA PRO A 402 12.69 3.91 -2.67
C PRO A 402 11.26 4.03 -2.15
N VAL A 403 10.33 4.42 -3.02
CA VAL A 403 8.91 4.28 -2.71
C VAL A 403 8.56 2.80 -2.59
N TYR A 404 7.76 2.45 -1.59
CA TYR A 404 7.33 1.07 -1.32
C TYR A 404 5.81 0.99 -1.35
N THR A 405 5.26 0.16 -2.25
CA THR A 405 3.81 -0.08 -2.31
C THR A 405 3.41 -1.22 -1.38
N ILE A 406 2.38 -1.00 -0.58
CA ILE A 406 1.74 -2.02 0.25
C ILE A 406 0.32 -2.21 -0.28
N LEU A 407 0.02 -3.41 -0.79
CA LEU A 407 -1.33 -3.79 -1.21
C LEU A 407 -2.02 -4.50 -0.05
N VAL A 408 -3.21 -4.02 0.33
CA VAL A 408 -4.02 -4.66 1.37
C VAL A 408 -5.40 -5.00 0.81
N PRO A 409 -5.58 -6.21 0.25
CA PRO A 409 -6.90 -6.67 -0.17
C PRO A 409 -7.77 -7.00 1.05
N MET A 410 -8.98 -6.46 1.06
CA MET A 410 -9.98 -6.68 2.11
C MET A 410 -11.33 -6.95 1.50
N TYR A 411 -12.06 -7.92 2.05
CA TYR A 411 -13.43 -8.18 1.63
C TYR A 411 -14.24 -8.65 2.83
N LYS A 412 -15.33 -7.94 3.17
CA LYS A 412 -16.22 -8.17 4.33
C LYS A 412 -15.45 -8.36 5.63
N GLU A 413 -14.52 -7.44 5.88
CA GLU A 413 -13.52 -7.48 6.95
C GLU A 413 -13.46 -6.16 7.74
N GLY A 414 -14.55 -5.38 7.74
CA GLY A 414 -14.59 -4.05 8.39
C GLY A 414 -14.08 -4.00 9.84
N ARG A 415 -14.24 -5.10 10.60
CA ARG A 415 -13.82 -5.21 12.00
C ARG A 415 -12.31 -5.22 12.22
N VAL A 416 -11.50 -5.60 11.24
CA VAL A 416 -10.04 -5.68 11.39
C VAL A 416 -9.33 -4.39 10.96
N ILE A 417 -10.02 -3.46 10.28
CA ILE A 417 -9.46 -2.21 9.75
C ILE A 417 -8.69 -1.40 10.82
N PRO A 418 -9.22 -1.17 12.05
CA PRO A 418 -8.45 -0.41 13.04
C PRO A 418 -7.13 -1.07 13.44
N GLN A 419 -7.12 -2.40 13.58
CA GLN A 419 -5.92 -3.16 13.92
C GLN A 419 -4.91 -3.15 12.77
N LEU A 420 -5.41 -3.29 11.53
CA LEU A 420 -4.60 -3.19 10.31
C LEU A 420 -3.84 -1.86 10.28
N LEU A 421 -4.54 -0.74 10.45
CA LEU A 421 -3.92 0.58 10.41
C LEU A 421 -2.87 0.73 11.52
N GLN A 422 -3.15 0.24 12.73
CA GLN A 422 -2.17 0.23 13.82
C GLN A 422 -0.91 -0.58 13.47
N ASN A 423 -1.05 -1.73 12.83
CA ASN A 423 0.09 -2.58 12.44
C ASN A 423 0.93 -1.92 11.35
N LEU A 424 0.30 -1.34 10.33
CA LEU A 424 1.00 -0.63 9.26
C LEU A 424 1.69 0.65 9.75
N GLU A 425 1.10 1.32 10.75
CA GLU A 425 1.70 2.52 11.34
C GLU A 425 3.00 2.19 12.09
N ARG A 426 3.13 0.98 12.64
CA ARG A 426 4.35 0.53 13.31
C ARG A 426 5.52 0.22 12.37
N LEU A 427 5.30 0.15 11.06
CA LEU A 427 6.37 -0.09 10.09
C LEU A 427 7.40 1.05 10.13
N ASP A 428 8.64 0.70 10.41
CA ASP A 428 9.82 1.56 10.38
C ASP A 428 10.27 1.77 8.93
N TYR A 429 9.57 2.69 8.26
CA TYR A 429 9.89 3.16 6.92
C TYR A 429 9.40 4.61 6.80
N PRO A 430 10.11 5.50 6.08
CA PRO A 430 9.66 6.88 5.90
C PRO A 430 8.25 6.92 5.31
N LYS A 431 7.28 7.45 6.06
CA LYS A 431 5.86 7.47 5.65
C LYS A 431 5.61 8.20 4.33
N SER A 432 6.43 9.22 4.05
CA SER A 432 6.43 9.95 2.76
C SER A 432 6.84 9.09 1.55
N LYS A 433 7.44 7.92 1.79
CA LYS A 433 7.86 6.94 0.78
C LYS A 433 7.00 5.66 0.79
N LEU A 434 5.90 5.66 1.54
CA LEU A 434 4.93 4.57 1.48
C LEU A 434 3.82 4.90 0.48
N ASP A 435 3.30 3.85 -0.15
CA ASP A 435 2.16 3.87 -1.06
C ASP A 435 1.22 2.74 -0.62
N VAL A 436 0.37 3.00 0.37
CA VAL A 436 -0.51 1.99 0.98
C VAL A 436 -1.85 2.01 0.27
N ARG A 437 -2.17 0.92 -0.44
CA ARG A 437 -3.37 0.80 -1.26
C ARG A 437 -4.33 -0.20 -0.61
N LEU A 438 -5.43 0.32 -0.07
CA LEU A 438 -6.50 -0.46 0.56
C LEU A 438 -7.49 -0.89 -0.53
N LEU A 439 -7.56 -2.17 -0.83
CA LEU A 439 -8.32 -2.70 -1.95
C LEU A 439 -9.61 -3.32 -1.43
N ILE A 440 -10.75 -2.67 -1.70
CA ILE A 440 -12.07 -3.10 -1.23
C ILE A 440 -12.98 -3.39 -2.43
N GLU A 441 -13.75 -4.46 -2.36
CA GLU A 441 -14.71 -4.79 -3.42
C GLU A 441 -15.90 -3.82 -3.40
N GLN A 442 -16.43 -3.49 -4.57
CA GLN A 442 -17.52 -2.53 -4.75
C GLN A 442 -18.79 -2.82 -3.92
N ASP A 443 -19.07 -4.09 -3.60
CA ASP A 443 -20.22 -4.51 -2.79
C ASP A 443 -19.93 -4.59 -1.28
N ASP A 444 -18.73 -4.22 -0.83
CA ASP A 444 -18.37 -4.12 0.58
C ASP A 444 -18.64 -2.72 1.13
N ILE A 445 -19.93 -2.40 1.26
CA ILE A 445 -20.40 -1.07 1.68
C ILE A 445 -19.94 -0.74 3.11
N GLU A 446 -19.91 -1.72 4.01
CA GLU A 446 -19.46 -1.53 5.40
C GLU A 446 -17.99 -1.04 5.44
N ALA A 447 -17.10 -1.68 4.69
CA ALA A 447 -15.70 -1.25 4.63
C ALA A 447 -15.53 0.13 3.98
N GLN A 448 -16.32 0.43 2.93
CA GLN A 448 -16.32 1.75 2.28
C GLN A 448 -16.73 2.86 3.25
N GLU A 449 -17.82 2.67 4.00
CA GLU A 449 -18.29 3.63 5.00
C GLU A 449 -17.28 3.83 6.14
N ILE A 450 -16.68 2.75 6.64
CA ILE A 450 -15.66 2.83 7.69
C ILE A 450 -14.46 3.65 7.21
N LEU A 451 -13.94 3.36 6.02
CA LEU A 451 -12.75 4.05 5.50
C LEU A 451 -13.04 5.49 5.09
N HIS A 452 -14.23 5.78 4.55
CA HIS A 452 -14.65 7.14 4.22
C HIS A 452 -14.72 8.05 5.46
N ASN A 453 -15.10 7.49 6.60
CA ASN A 453 -15.20 8.23 7.86
C ASN A 453 -13.86 8.31 8.63
N MET A 454 -12.79 7.69 8.13
CA MET A 454 -11.47 7.73 8.75
C MET A 454 -10.60 8.84 8.13
N ASP A 455 -9.95 9.64 8.99
CA ASP A 455 -8.92 10.60 8.58
C ASP A 455 -7.59 9.87 8.31
N LEU A 456 -7.49 9.28 7.11
CA LEU A 456 -6.32 8.54 6.65
C LEU A 456 -5.23 9.50 6.13
N PRO A 457 -3.95 9.25 6.44
CA PRO A 457 -2.85 10.00 5.84
C PRO A 457 -2.80 9.90 4.31
N ALA A 458 -2.24 10.89 3.62
CA ALA A 458 -2.17 10.93 2.14
C ALA A 458 -1.25 9.88 1.48
N TYR A 459 -0.56 9.05 2.26
CA TYR A 459 0.14 7.85 1.76
C TYR A 459 -0.76 6.61 1.74
N TYR A 460 -1.99 6.71 2.23
CA TYR A 460 -3.05 5.74 2.01
C TYR A 460 -3.88 6.15 0.80
N THR A 461 -4.34 5.15 0.06
CA THR A 461 -5.27 5.30 -1.06
C THR A 461 -6.30 4.19 -0.97
N THR A 462 -7.58 4.56 -0.91
CA THR A 462 -8.68 3.60 -0.88
C THR A 462 -9.16 3.33 -2.30
N ILE A 463 -9.11 2.07 -2.72
CA ILE A 463 -9.45 1.65 -4.09
C ILE A 463 -10.65 0.73 -4.03
N VAL A 464 -11.75 1.22 -4.59
CA VAL A 464 -12.96 0.42 -4.77
C VAL A 464 -12.84 -0.36 -6.07
N VAL A 465 -12.54 -1.65 -5.95
CA VAL A 465 -12.37 -2.58 -7.07
C VAL A 465 -13.74 -2.91 -7.66
N PRO A 466 -13.98 -2.63 -8.95
CA PRO A 466 -15.26 -2.91 -9.60
C PRO A 466 -15.63 -4.40 -9.59
N HIS A 467 -16.93 -4.65 -9.68
CA HIS A 467 -17.45 -6.02 -9.74
C HIS A 467 -17.06 -6.71 -11.06
N SER A 468 -16.46 -7.89 -10.96
CA SER A 468 -16.29 -8.80 -12.09
C SER A 468 -16.05 -10.24 -11.61
N LEU A 469 -16.10 -11.18 -12.55
CA LEU A 469 -15.70 -12.57 -12.35
C LEU A 469 -14.34 -12.83 -13.05
N PRO A 470 -13.40 -13.53 -12.42
CA PRO A 470 -13.47 -14.12 -11.07
C PRO A 470 -13.30 -13.05 -9.96
N LYS A 471 -14.09 -13.18 -8.88
CA LYS A 471 -13.98 -12.31 -7.71
C LYS A 471 -13.00 -12.90 -6.70
N THR A 472 -11.73 -12.52 -6.81
CA THR A 472 -10.61 -13.14 -6.07
C THR A 472 -9.61 -12.10 -5.58
N LYS A 473 -8.85 -12.44 -4.53
CA LYS A 473 -7.71 -11.66 -4.03
C LYS A 473 -6.72 -11.26 -5.14
N PRO A 474 -6.25 -12.17 -6.02
CA PRO A 474 -5.38 -11.81 -7.13
C PRO A 474 -5.95 -10.74 -8.07
N LYS A 475 -7.26 -10.76 -8.36
CA LYS A 475 -7.92 -9.71 -9.17
C LYS A 475 -7.74 -8.34 -8.50
N ALA A 476 -8.11 -8.25 -7.22
CA ALA A 476 -8.01 -7.00 -6.48
C ALA A 476 -6.57 -6.50 -6.43
N CYS A 477 -5.61 -7.39 -6.13
CA CYS A 477 -4.18 -7.05 -6.12
C CYS A 477 -3.69 -6.57 -7.49
N ASN A 478 -4.05 -7.26 -8.58
CA ASN A 478 -3.70 -6.83 -9.94
C ASN A 478 -4.26 -5.44 -10.24
N TYR A 479 -5.52 -5.17 -9.91
CA TYR A 479 -6.15 -3.86 -10.10
C TYR A 479 -5.41 -2.77 -9.31
N GLY A 480 -5.09 -3.03 -8.04
CA GLY A 480 -4.29 -2.14 -7.20
C GLY A 480 -2.87 -1.90 -7.71
N LEU A 481 -2.28 -2.88 -8.41
CA LEU A 481 -0.92 -2.84 -8.95
C LEU A 481 -0.75 -1.91 -10.16
N ILE A 482 -1.83 -1.70 -10.93
CA ILE A 482 -1.81 -0.96 -12.20
C ILE A 482 -1.19 0.43 -12.01
N ARG A 483 -1.68 1.15 -10.98
CA ARG A 483 -1.25 2.51 -10.62
C ARG A 483 -0.34 2.57 -9.39
N ALA A 484 0.16 1.43 -8.93
CA ALA A 484 1.13 1.38 -7.84
C ALA A 484 2.44 2.09 -8.23
N ARG A 485 3.03 2.82 -7.27
CA ARG A 485 4.17 3.73 -7.50
C ARG A 485 5.50 3.21 -6.98
N GLY A 486 5.48 2.18 -6.15
CA GLY A 486 6.67 1.64 -5.51
C GLY A 486 7.63 0.98 -6.49
N GLU A 487 8.92 1.07 -6.18
CA GLU A 487 9.95 0.22 -6.79
C GLU A 487 9.77 -1.24 -6.32
N TYR A 488 9.37 -1.39 -5.07
CA TYR A 488 9.00 -2.66 -4.45
C TYR A 488 7.53 -2.67 -4.08
N VAL A 489 6.94 -3.86 -4.09
CA VAL A 489 5.56 -4.11 -3.69
C VAL A 489 5.45 -5.30 -2.77
N VAL A 490 4.57 -5.21 -1.76
CA VAL A 490 4.22 -6.32 -0.87
C VAL A 490 2.70 -6.42 -0.75
N ILE A 491 2.21 -7.65 -0.56
CA ILE A 491 0.82 -7.88 -0.14
C ILE A 491 0.83 -8.18 1.36
N PHE A 492 -0.04 -7.49 2.11
CA PHE A 492 -0.42 -7.85 3.48
C PHE A 492 -1.91 -8.17 3.54
N ASP A 493 -2.27 -9.24 4.24
CA ASP A 493 -3.66 -9.51 4.61
C ASP A 493 -4.09 -8.59 5.77
N ALA A 494 -5.39 -8.41 5.95
CA ALA A 494 -5.94 -7.40 6.85
C ALA A 494 -5.58 -7.66 8.34
N GLU A 495 -5.35 -8.91 8.73
CA GLU A 495 -4.96 -9.29 10.08
C GLU A 495 -3.45 -9.27 10.35
N ASP A 496 -2.63 -9.07 9.30
CA ASP A 496 -1.19 -9.26 9.36
C ASP A 496 -0.51 -8.27 10.30
N ARG A 497 0.51 -8.79 10.99
CA ARG A 497 1.39 -8.03 11.89
C ARG A 497 2.84 -8.25 11.47
N PRO A 498 3.33 -7.59 10.41
CA PRO A 498 4.73 -7.65 10.02
C PRO A 498 5.63 -7.06 11.13
N ASP A 499 6.85 -7.57 11.26
CA ASP A 499 7.88 -6.94 12.10
C ASP A 499 8.07 -5.48 11.64
N PRO A 500 8.25 -4.52 12.57
CA PRO A 500 8.40 -3.09 12.24
C PRO A 500 9.45 -2.80 11.17
N ASP A 501 10.60 -3.48 11.21
CA ASP A 501 11.75 -3.24 10.34
C ASP A 501 11.75 -4.08 9.04
N GLN A 502 10.65 -4.80 8.76
CA GLN A 502 10.57 -5.75 7.65
C GLN A 502 10.89 -5.13 6.29
N LEU A 503 10.36 -3.94 6.00
CA LEU A 503 10.59 -3.26 4.72
C LEU A 503 12.06 -2.88 4.51
N LYS A 504 12.73 -2.40 5.56
CA LYS A 504 14.18 -2.09 5.52
C LYS A 504 15.01 -3.37 5.37
N LYS A 505 14.67 -4.45 6.08
CA LYS A 505 15.32 -5.77 5.92
C LYS A 505 15.18 -6.32 4.51
N VAL A 506 14.00 -6.17 3.90
CA VAL A 506 13.75 -6.60 2.53
C VAL A 506 14.53 -5.77 1.52
N TYR A 507 14.60 -4.45 1.69
CA TYR A 507 15.44 -3.59 0.89
C TYR A 507 16.92 -4.04 0.95
N ALA A 508 17.45 -4.24 2.16
CA ALA A 508 18.80 -4.76 2.35
C ALA A 508 18.99 -6.17 1.76
N ALA A 509 17.96 -7.01 1.81
CA ALA A 509 17.94 -8.34 1.20
C ALA A 509 18.05 -8.27 -0.33
N PHE A 510 17.33 -7.37 -0.99
CA PHE A 510 17.47 -7.16 -2.44
C PHE A 510 18.86 -6.67 -2.82
N LEU A 511 19.47 -5.77 -2.03
CA LEU A 511 20.83 -5.29 -2.27
C LEU A 511 21.89 -6.39 -2.09
N ARG A 512 21.70 -7.31 -1.13
CA ARG A 512 22.62 -8.43 -0.86
C ARG A 512 22.42 -9.61 -1.82
N SER A 513 21.24 -9.71 -2.43
CA SER A 513 20.89 -10.80 -3.34
C SER A 513 21.39 -10.56 -4.76
N PRO A 514 21.55 -11.62 -5.58
CA PRO A 514 21.84 -11.48 -7.00
C PRO A 514 20.84 -10.58 -7.73
N SER A 515 21.25 -9.97 -8.84
CA SER A 515 20.41 -9.07 -9.62
C SER A 515 19.10 -9.73 -10.11
N ASN A 516 19.15 -11.04 -10.40
CA ASN A 516 18.00 -11.85 -10.80
C ASN A 516 17.13 -12.33 -9.62
N CYS A 517 17.37 -11.87 -8.38
CA CYS A 517 16.44 -12.06 -7.28
C CYS A 517 15.24 -11.12 -7.46
N ALA A 518 14.07 -11.69 -7.70
CA ALA A 518 12.84 -10.95 -7.99
C ALA A 518 11.90 -10.84 -6.80
N CYS A 519 11.96 -11.82 -5.89
CA CYS A 519 11.10 -11.89 -4.72
C CYS A 519 11.91 -12.14 -3.45
N ILE A 520 11.56 -11.44 -2.37
CA ILE A 520 11.98 -11.75 -1.00
C ILE A 520 10.74 -12.20 -0.24
N GLN A 521 10.76 -13.42 0.29
CA GLN A 521 9.70 -13.95 1.15
C GLN A 521 10.10 -13.73 2.62
N ALA A 522 9.26 -13.00 3.36
CA ALA A 522 9.33 -12.98 4.81
C ALA A 522 8.64 -14.22 5.39
N LYS A 523 8.97 -14.56 6.64
CA LYS A 523 8.44 -15.76 7.30
C LYS A 523 7.07 -15.50 7.87
N LEU A 524 6.24 -16.53 7.93
CA LEU A 524 4.90 -16.44 8.53
C LEU A 524 4.84 -17.32 9.78
N ASN A 525 4.15 -16.83 10.82
CA ASN A 525 3.79 -17.64 11.98
C ASN A 525 2.56 -17.07 12.69
N TYR A 526 2.04 -17.76 13.71
CA TYR A 526 0.76 -17.43 14.31
C TYR A 526 0.87 -16.86 15.73
N PHE A 527 0.15 -15.77 16.01
CA PHE A 527 0.14 -15.16 17.35
C PHE A 527 -0.76 -15.90 18.35
N ASN A 528 -1.81 -16.60 17.90
CA ASN A 528 -2.79 -17.29 18.76
C ASN A 528 -2.49 -18.79 18.95
N SER A 529 -1.22 -19.20 18.92
CA SER A 529 -0.79 -20.60 19.01
C SER A 529 -1.36 -21.36 20.21
N ASN A 530 -1.61 -20.67 21.33
CA ASN A 530 -2.10 -21.25 22.58
C ASN A 530 -3.63 -21.47 22.66
N GLN A 531 -4.40 -21.04 21.66
CA GLN A 531 -5.88 -21.04 21.73
C GLN A 531 -6.48 -22.44 21.86
N ASN A 532 -6.09 -23.41 21.03
CA ASN A 532 -6.54 -24.80 21.14
C ASN A 532 -5.56 -25.78 20.47
N LEU A 533 -5.89 -27.07 20.41
CA LEU A 533 -4.96 -28.08 19.86
C LEU A 533 -4.71 -27.86 18.36
N LEU A 534 -5.71 -27.40 17.60
CA LEU A 534 -5.60 -27.13 16.18
C LEU A 534 -4.62 -25.99 15.90
N THR A 535 -4.73 -24.87 16.65
CA THR A 535 -3.80 -23.74 16.50
C THR A 535 -2.36 -24.14 16.80
N ARG A 536 -2.14 -25.03 17.78
CA ARG A 536 -0.80 -25.56 18.11
C ARG A 536 -0.20 -26.35 16.95
N TRP A 537 -0.95 -27.28 16.35
CA TRP A 537 -0.48 -28.05 15.20
C TRP A 537 -0.20 -27.14 13.99
N PHE A 538 -1.05 -26.14 13.79
CA PHE A 538 -0.89 -25.19 12.68
C PHE A 538 0.40 -24.36 12.83
N THR A 539 0.66 -23.83 14.03
CA THR A 539 1.92 -23.14 14.38
C THR A 539 3.15 -24.02 14.16
N GLN A 540 3.09 -25.31 14.52
CA GLN A 540 4.20 -26.24 14.32
C GLN A 540 4.51 -26.47 12.84
N GLU A 541 3.47 -26.70 12.04
CA GLU A 541 3.62 -26.87 10.59
C GLU A 541 4.27 -25.63 9.97
N TYR A 542 3.78 -24.44 10.29
CA TYR A 542 4.32 -23.17 9.79
C TYR A 542 5.77 -22.94 10.22
N SER A 543 6.09 -23.27 11.48
CA SER A 543 7.45 -23.16 12.00
C SER A 543 8.42 -24.05 11.22
N MET A 544 8.04 -25.31 10.94
CA MET A 544 8.87 -26.21 10.12
C MET A 544 8.96 -25.71 8.66
N TRP A 545 7.84 -25.25 8.09
CA TRP A 545 7.79 -24.79 6.70
C TRP A 545 8.64 -23.54 6.46
N PHE A 546 8.42 -22.46 7.21
CA PHE A 546 9.08 -21.17 6.98
C PHE A 546 10.50 -21.08 7.56
N GLU A 547 10.83 -21.80 8.64
CA GLU A 547 12.19 -21.75 9.20
C GLU A 547 13.17 -22.71 8.55
N LEU A 548 12.70 -23.90 8.18
CA LEU A 548 13.59 -24.99 7.77
C LEU A 548 13.36 -25.34 6.31
N LEU A 549 12.13 -25.62 5.90
CA LEU A 549 11.89 -26.13 4.57
C LEU A 549 12.16 -25.05 3.49
N LEU A 550 11.55 -23.86 3.58
CA LEU A 550 11.73 -22.81 2.56
C LEU A 550 13.19 -22.33 2.44
N PRO A 551 13.94 -22.05 3.53
CA PRO A 551 15.37 -21.77 3.42
C PRO A 551 16.15 -22.94 2.80
N GLY A 552 15.76 -24.18 3.10
CA GLY A 552 16.32 -25.36 2.45
C GLY A 552 16.11 -25.38 0.93
N ILE A 553 14.89 -25.07 0.47
CA ILE A 553 14.53 -24.98 -0.95
C ILE A 553 15.36 -23.87 -1.64
N MET A 554 15.49 -22.70 -0.98
CA MET A 554 16.34 -21.60 -1.45
C MET A 554 17.79 -22.06 -1.64
N GLN A 555 18.38 -22.76 -0.66
CA GLN A 555 19.75 -23.27 -0.74
C GLN A 555 19.95 -24.33 -1.83
N LEU A 556 18.91 -25.12 -2.12
CA LEU A 556 18.92 -26.11 -3.19
C LEU A 556 18.76 -25.50 -4.59
N ASN A 557 18.44 -24.19 -4.67
CA ASN A 557 18.16 -23.46 -5.90
C ASN A 557 17.16 -24.19 -6.81
N ILE A 558 15.98 -24.44 -6.25
CA ILE A 558 14.83 -25.05 -6.94
C ILE A 558 13.61 -24.12 -6.80
N PRO A 559 12.54 -24.31 -7.60
CA PRO A 559 11.36 -23.46 -7.52
C PRO A 559 10.76 -23.41 -6.11
N ILE A 560 10.55 -22.20 -5.60
CA ILE A 560 9.89 -21.95 -4.32
C ILE A 560 8.41 -21.64 -4.61
N PRO A 561 7.47 -22.49 -4.18
CA PRO A 561 6.08 -22.06 -4.10
C PRO A 561 6.00 -20.98 -3.00
N LEU A 562 5.68 -19.75 -3.38
CA LEU A 562 5.59 -18.65 -2.42
C LEU A 562 4.47 -18.92 -1.41
N GLY A 563 4.65 -18.39 -0.20
CA GLY A 563 3.72 -18.58 0.89
C GLY A 563 2.93 -17.31 1.14
N GLY A 564 1.63 -17.34 0.87
CA GLY A 564 0.62 -16.37 1.29
C GLY A 564 1.04 -14.92 1.18
N THR A 565 1.04 -14.26 2.33
CA THR A 565 1.35 -12.85 2.49
C THR A 565 2.86 -12.59 2.64
N SER A 566 3.25 -11.31 2.70
CA SER A 566 4.64 -10.87 2.92
C SER A 566 5.61 -11.40 1.86
N ASN A 567 5.12 -11.46 0.63
CA ASN A 567 5.92 -11.67 -0.57
C ASN A 567 6.28 -10.29 -1.12
N HIS A 568 7.56 -9.97 -1.13
CA HIS A 568 8.05 -8.66 -1.54
C HIS A 568 8.68 -8.77 -2.93
N PHE A 569 8.15 -8.04 -3.91
CA PHE A 569 8.57 -8.15 -5.31
C PHE A 569 9.22 -6.85 -5.80
N LYS A 570 10.18 -6.99 -6.72
CA LYS A 570 10.53 -5.90 -7.65
C LYS A 570 9.35 -5.63 -8.57
N MET A 571 8.85 -4.39 -8.59
CA MET A 571 7.69 -3.99 -9.37
C MET A 571 7.88 -4.28 -10.87
N SER A 572 9.08 -4.00 -11.39
CA SER A 572 9.42 -4.25 -12.81
C SER A 572 9.26 -5.71 -13.20
N VAL A 573 9.80 -6.63 -12.38
CA VAL A 573 9.73 -8.07 -12.63
C VAL A 573 8.30 -8.60 -12.47
N LEU A 574 7.58 -8.13 -11.45
CA LEU A 574 6.19 -8.55 -11.23
C LEU A 574 5.30 -8.16 -12.40
N ARG A 575 5.48 -6.97 -12.98
CA ARG A 575 4.78 -6.53 -14.19
C ARG A 575 5.17 -7.35 -15.42
N GLU A 576 6.45 -7.67 -15.58
CA GLU A 576 6.95 -8.51 -16.69
C GLU A 576 6.31 -9.90 -16.72
N VAL A 577 6.13 -10.53 -15.55
CA VAL A 577 5.53 -11.87 -15.45
C VAL A 577 4.00 -11.85 -15.40
N ASN A 578 3.37 -10.69 -15.66
CA ASN A 578 1.92 -10.48 -15.62
C ASN A 578 1.28 -10.75 -14.25
N ALA A 579 1.97 -10.35 -13.18
CA ALA A 579 1.46 -10.33 -11.81
C ALA A 579 0.82 -11.65 -11.35
N TRP A 580 -0.31 -11.62 -10.64
CA TRP A 580 -0.96 -12.83 -10.11
C TRP A 580 -2.01 -13.37 -11.08
N ASP A 581 -2.17 -14.70 -11.13
CA ASP A 581 -3.22 -15.34 -11.95
C ASP A 581 -4.60 -15.21 -11.28
N PRO A 582 -5.57 -14.47 -11.86
CA PRO A 582 -6.89 -14.27 -11.25
C PRO A 582 -7.72 -15.55 -11.09
N TYR A 583 -7.38 -16.60 -11.83
CA TYR A 583 -8.08 -17.89 -11.88
C TYR A 583 -7.48 -18.96 -10.96
N ASN A 584 -6.32 -18.70 -10.35
CA ASN A 584 -5.70 -19.63 -9.41
C ASN A 584 -6.10 -19.29 -7.96
N VAL A 585 -6.50 -20.29 -7.17
CA VAL A 585 -6.89 -20.08 -5.76
C VAL A 585 -5.69 -20.08 -4.78
N THR A 586 -4.49 -20.36 -5.29
CA THR A 586 -3.18 -20.11 -4.67
C THR A 586 -2.28 -19.47 -5.72
N GLU A 587 -2.56 -18.21 -6.00
CA GLU A 587 -1.85 -17.37 -6.96
C GLU A 587 -0.37 -17.14 -6.62
N ASP A 588 -0.05 -17.20 -5.34
CA ASP A 588 1.27 -17.06 -4.73
C ASP A 588 2.19 -18.22 -5.13
N ALA A 589 1.73 -19.46 -4.90
CA ALA A 589 2.46 -20.67 -5.25
C ALA A 589 2.71 -20.73 -6.75
N ASP A 590 1.73 -20.37 -7.57
CA ASP A 590 1.85 -20.26 -9.02
C ASP A 590 2.87 -19.20 -9.46
N LEU A 591 2.78 -17.99 -8.91
CA LEU A 591 3.72 -16.90 -9.20
C LEU A 591 5.16 -17.30 -8.89
N GLY A 592 5.40 -18.01 -7.79
CA GLY A 592 6.71 -18.55 -7.43
C GLY A 592 7.31 -19.45 -8.52
N ILE A 593 6.48 -20.30 -9.14
CA ILE A 593 6.91 -21.15 -10.25
C ILE A 593 7.15 -20.31 -11.51
N ARG A 594 6.28 -19.35 -11.83
CA ARG A 594 6.45 -18.47 -13.00
C ARG A 594 7.72 -17.62 -12.92
N LEU A 595 8.05 -17.07 -11.76
CA LEU A 595 9.31 -16.35 -11.54
C LEU A 595 10.52 -17.24 -11.85
N TYR A 596 10.53 -18.46 -11.33
CA TYR A 596 11.63 -19.39 -11.58
C TYR A 596 11.72 -19.81 -13.06
N LYS A 597 10.58 -20.04 -13.72
CA LYS A 597 10.53 -20.32 -15.17
C LYS A 597 11.11 -19.18 -16.01
N SER A 598 10.97 -17.93 -15.56
CA SER A 598 11.54 -16.75 -16.20
C SER A 598 13.01 -16.49 -15.80
N GLY A 599 13.65 -17.40 -15.07
CA GLY A 599 15.07 -17.29 -14.68
C GLY A 599 15.32 -16.44 -13.43
N TYR A 600 14.26 -16.01 -12.74
CA TYR A 600 14.35 -15.26 -11.49
C TYR A 600 14.45 -16.18 -10.27
N THR A 601 15.05 -15.66 -9.21
CA THR A 601 15.19 -16.36 -7.93
C THR A 601 14.37 -15.69 -6.83
N THR A 602 14.08 -16.46 -5.78
CA THR A 602 13.45 -15.97 -4.55
C THR A 602 14.37 -16.24 -3.38
N ALA A 603 14.52 -15.27 -2.48
CA ALA A 603 15.27 -15.44 -1.24
C ALA A 603 14.35 -15.34 -0.01
N ILE A 604 14.77 -15.97 1.08
CA ILE A 604 14.06 -15.94 2.36
C ILE A 604 14.79 -14.98 3.31
N VAL A 605 14.06 -14.05 3.92
CA VAL A 605 14.59 -13.10 4.91
C VAL A 605 14.10 -13.42 6.32
N ASP A 606 14.95 -13.22 7.32
CA ASP A 606 14.62 -13.38 8.73
C ASP A 606 13.88 -12.16 9.30
N SER A 607 12.68 -11.96 8.77
CA SER A 607 11.64 -11.10 9.33
C SER A 607 10.33 -11.89 9.31
N ARG A 608 9.47 -11.65 10.30
CA ARG A 608 8.25 -12.40 10.49
C ARG A 608 7.03 -11.51 10.33
N THR A 609 5.99 -12.10 9.77
CA THR A 609 4.63 -11.57 9.81
C THR A 609 3.77 -12.50 10.64
N TRP A 610 3.10 -11.94 11.64
CA TRP A 610 2.24 -12.69 12.53
C TRP A 610 0.79 -12.67 12.07
N GLU A 611 0.25 -13.86 11.83
CA GLU A 611 -1.12 -14.11 11.37
C GLU A 611 -2.00 -14.71 12.48
N GLU A 612 -3.30 -14.77 12.23
CA GLU A 612 -4.25 -15.53 13.04
C GLU A 612 -4.38 -16.98 12.55
N ALA A 613 -4.03 -17.96 13.39
CA ALA A 613 -4.31 -19.37 13.12
C ALA A 613 -5.80 -19.65 13.20
N ASN A 614 -6.27 -20.47 12.27
CA ASN A 614 -7.65 -20.93 12.28
C ASN A 614 -7.94 -21.81 13.51
N SER A 615 -8.86 -21.36 14.36
CA SER A 615 -9.19 -22.04 15.62
C SER A 615 -10.36 -23.02 15.49
N GLN A 616 -11.08 -23.03 14.35
CA GLN A 616 -12.24 -23.89 14.12
C GLN A 616 -11.95 -24.91 13.02
N VAL A 617 -12.17 -26.20 13.31
CA VAL A 617 -11.87 -27.31 12.38
C VAL A 617 -12.59 -27.14 11.03
N GLY A 618 -13.86 -26.76 11.03
CA GLY A 618 -14.62 -26.55 9.80
C GLY A 618 -14.01 -25.45 8.91
N ASN A 619 -13.68 -24.30 9.50
CA ASN A 619 -13.04 -23.17 8.80
C ASN A 619 -11.62 -23.54 8.33
N TRP A 620 -10.87 -24.30 9.14
CA TRP A 620 -9.55 -24.81 8.77
C TRP A 620 -9.61 -25.77 7.57
N ILE A 621 -10.59 -26.69 7.52
CA ILE A 621 -10.77 -27.60 6.39
C ILE A 621 -11.06 -26.80 5.10
N ARG A 622 -11.84 -25.72 5.17
CA ARG A 622 -12.08 -24.82 4.01
C ARG A 622 -10.80 -24.16 3.52
N GLN A 623 -10.02 -23.61 4.45
CA GLN A 623 -8.72 -23.00 4.14
C GLN A 623 -7.78 -24.00 3.48
N ARG A 624 -7.63 -25.19 4.08
CA ARG A 624 -6.69 -26.20 3.61
C ARG A 624 -7.12 -26.85 2.30
N SER A 625 -8.43 -27.06 2.08
CA SER A 625 -8.92 -27.57 0.81
C SER A 625 -8.66 -26.58 -0.33
N ARG A 626 -8.77 -25.27 -0.07
CA ARG A 626 -8.40 -24.22 -1.04
C ARG A 626 -6.92 -24.31 -1.41
N TRP A 627 -6.03 -24.38 -0.42
CA TRP A 627 -4.59 -24.47 -0.69
C TRP A 627 -4.21 -25.71 -1.50
N ILE A 628 -4.71 -26.88 -1.09
CA ILE A 628 -4.43 -28.14 -1.78
C ILE A 628 -4.96 -28.11 -3.21
N LYS A 629 -6.16 -27.55 -3.42
CA LYS A 629 -6.75 -27.40 -4.77
C LYS A 629 -5.88 -26.49 -5.64
N GLY A 630 -5.42 -25.37 -5.09
CA GLY A 630 -4.55 -24.44 -5.82
C GLY A 630 -3.22 -25.07 -6.22
N TYR A 631 -2.59 -25.88 -5.35
CA TYR A 631 -1.42 -26.69 -5.72
C TYR A 631 -1.71 -27.68 -6.86
N MET A 632 -2.89 -28.32 -6.87
CA MET A 632 -3.31 -29.16 -8.00
C MET A 632 -3.48 -28.34 -9.29
N GLN A 633 -4.07 -27.14 -9.22
CA GLN A 633 -4.21 -26.23 -10.36
C GLN A 633 -2.84 -25.83 -10.91
N THR A 634 -1.93 -25.35 -10.05
CA THR A 634 -0.57 -24.97 -10.43
C THR A 634 0.19 -26.12 -11.08
N TRP A 635 0.05 -27.36 -10.55
CA TRP A 635 0.64 -28.53 -11.17
C TRP A 635 0.08 -28.78 -12.57
N LEU A 636 -1.25 -28.76 -12.72
CA LEU A 636 -1.92 -28.98 -14.01
C LEU A 636 -1.54 -27.91 -15.03
N VAL A 637 -1.47 -26.63 -14.65
CA VAL A 637 -1.11 -25.52 -15.54
C VAL A 637 0.29 -25.72 -16.11
N HIS A 638 1.29 -25.97 -15.25
CA HIS A 638 2.66 -26.08 -15.71
C HIS A 638 2.98 -27.43 -16.38
N MET A 639 2.23 -28.50 -16.06
CA MET A 639 2.37 -29.82 -16.69
C MET A 639 1.58 -29.98 -18.00
N ARG A 640 1.03 -28.89 -18.57
CA ARG A 640 0.46 -28.91 -19.92
C ARG A 640 1.48 -29.33 -20.98
N ASN A 641 2.74 -28.97 -20.79
CA ASN A 641 3.86 -29.41 -21.63
C ASN A 641 5.07 -29.77 -20.76
N PRO A 642 5.17 -31.02 -20.27
CA PRO A 642 6.19 -31.41 -19.30
C PRO A 642 7.61 -31.34 -19.85
N TYR A 643 7.81 -31.61 -21.14
CA TYR A 643 9.13 -31.50 -21.77
C TYR A 643 9.62 -30.06 -21.83
N ARG A 644 8.74 -29.12 -22.20
CA ARG A 644 9.03 -27.69 -22.18
C ARG A 644 9.33 -27.21 -20.76
N LEU A 645 8.51 -27.62 -19.78
CA LEU A 645 8.73 -27.28 -18.38
C LEU A 645 10.09 -27.79 -17.87
N TRP A 646 10.47 -29.02 -18.21
CA TRP A 646 11.77 -29.57 -17.84
C TRP A 646 12.94 -28.77 -18.42
N LYS A 647 12.81 -28.27 -19.66
CA LYS A 647 13.81 -27.36 -20.26
C LYS A 647 13.87 -26.00 -19.56
N GLU A 648 12.73 -25.43 -19.21
CA GLU A 648 12.64 -24.12 -18.55
C GLU A 648 13.18 -24.17 -17.10
N LEU A 649 12.87 -25.23 -16.34
CA LEU A 649 13.30 -25.37 -14.93
C LEU A 649 14.67 -26.05 -14.76
N GLY A 650 15.13 -26.78 -15.77
CA GLY A 650 16.23 -27.75 -15.66
C GLY A 650 15.86 -28.97 -14.80
N THR A 651 16.73 -29.99 -14.79
CA THR A 651 16.47 -31.27 -14.09
C THR A 651 16.23 -31.09 -12.59
N LYS A 652 17.08 -30.30 -11.91
CA LYS A 652 16.95 -30.07 -10.47
C LYS A 652 15.64 -29.33 -10.15
N GLY A 653 15.35 -28.26 -10.91
CA GLY A 653 14.13 -27.48 -10.70
C GLY A 653 12.87 -28.27 -11.03
N PHE A 654 12.88 -29.09 -12.08
CA PHE A 654 11.75 -29.96 -12.43
C PHE A 654 11.50 -31.03 -11.35
N LEU A 655 12.55 -31.68 -10.83
CA LEU A 655 12.39 -32.62 -9.72
C LEU A 655 11.88 -31.91 -8.46
N GLY A 656 12.44 -30.76 -8.11
CA GLY A 656 11.96 -29.93 -7.01
C GLY A 656 10.49 -29.55 -7.16
N PHE A 657 10.07 -29.19 -8.37
CA PHE A 657 8.67 -28.90 -8.70
C PHE A 657 7.74 -30.11 -8.49
N GLN A 658 8.13 -31.32 -8.94
CA GLN A 658 7.32 -32.52 -8.65
C GLN A 658 7.25 -32.78 -7.14
N LEU A 659 8.38 -32.68 -6.45
CA LEU A 659 8.45 -33.05 -5.04
C LEU A 659 7.78 -32.00 -4.13
N MET A 660 7.71 -30.72 -4.51
CA MET A 660 7.06 -29.67 -3.72
C MET A 660 5.61 -29.42 -4.14
N VAL A 661 5.33 -29.38 -5.44
CA VAL A 661 4.00 -29.00 -5.96
C VAL A 661 3.08 -30.22 -6.10
N LEU A 662 3.53 -31.33 -6.69
CA LEU A 662 2.69 -32.53 -6.86
C LEU A 662 2.51 -33.30 -5.55
N ALA A 663 3.56 -33.42 -4.74
CA ALA A 663 3.50 -34.26 -3.54
C ALA A 663 2.58 -33.70 -2.44
N THR A 664 2.47 -32.37 -2.35
CA THR A 664 1.61 -31.68 -1.37
C THR A 664 0.13 -32.11 -1.44
N PRO A 665 -0.52 -32.16 -2.62
CA PRO A 665 -1.85 -32.76 -2.75
C PRO A 665 -1.85 -34.29 -2.78
N LEU A 666 -0.85 -34.93 -3.37
CA LEU A 666 -0.87 -36.38 -3.62
C LEU A 666 -0.73 -37.21 -2.34
N ILE A 667 0.15 -36.81 -1.41
CA ILE A 667 0.40 -37.58 -0.17
C ILE A 667 -0.86 -37.66 0.71
N PRO A 668 -1.55 -36.55 1.04
CA PRO A 668 -2.77 -36.62 1.83
C PRO A 668 -3.92 -37.40 1.17
N LEU A 669 -3.95 -37.50 -0.17
CA LEU A 669 -4.92 -38.34 -0.89
C LEU A 669 -4.60 -39.84 -0.77
N LEU A 670 -3.31 -40.21 -0.76
CA LEU A 670 -2.86 -41.60 -0.68
C LEU A 670 -2.84 -42.14 0.76
N ASN A 671 -2.54 -41.31 1.75
CA ASN A 671 -2.41 -41.70 3.16
C ASN A 671 -3.59 -42.53 3.71
N PRO A 672 -4.88 -42.16 3.50
CA PRO A 672 -6.01 -42.93 4.01
C PRO A 672 -6.02 -44.38 3.51
N LEU A 673 -5.60 -44.62 2.26
CA LEU A 673 -5.54 -45.97 1.71
C LEU A 673 -4.56 -46.84 2.50
N PHE A 674 -3.36 -46.33 2.77
CA PHE A 674 -2.35 -47.06 3.54
C PHE A 674 -2.74 -47.23 5.00
N TRP A 675 -3.36 -46.22 5.63
CA TRP A 675 -3.87 -46.36 7.00
C TRP A 675 -4.95 -47.44 7.10
N VAL A 676 -5.87 -47.51 6.13
CA VAL A 676 -6.86 -48.59 6.06
C VAL A 676 -6.17 -49.95 5.93
N MET A 677 -5.15 -50.07 5.06
CA MET A 677 -4.38 -51.32 4.94
C MET A 677 -3.68 -51.72 6.24
N ILE A 678 -3.09 -50.75 6.96
CA ILE A 678 -2.45 -50.96 8.26
C ILE A 678 -3.47 -51.42 9.31
N ILE A 679 -4.64 -50.76 9.38
CA ILE A 679 -5.72 -51.13 10.30
C ILE A 679 -6.24 -52.54 10.01
N LEU A 680 -6.46 -52.89 8.75
CA LEU A 680 -6.90 -54.23 8.36
C LEU A 680 -5.84 -55.31 8.66
N TRP A 681 -4.57 -54.98 8.48
CA TRP A 681 -3.47 -55.90 8.79
C TRP A 681 -3.29 -56.12 10.30
N TYR A 682 -3.14 -55.05 11.09
CA TYR A 682 -2.89 -55.20 12.53
C TYR A 682 -4.16 -55.50 13.34
N GLY A 683 -5.33 -55.03 12.89
CA GLY A 683 -6.61 -55.27 13.56
C GLY A 683 -7.21 -56.64 13.23
N TRP A 684 -7.27 -57.01 11.93
CA TRP A 684 -7.96 -58.22 11.47
C TRP A 684 -7.04 -59.28 10.83
N LYS A 685 -5.73 -59.02 10.74
CA LYS A 685 -4.77 -59.92 10.07
C LYS A 685 -5.20 -60.30 8.66
N ALA A 686 -5.80 -59.34 7.93
CA ALA A 686 -6.29 -59.55 6.58
C ALA A 686 -5.15 -60.05 5.66
N THR A 687 -5.15 -61.35 5.33
CA THR A 687 -4.04 -62.02 4.63
C THR A 687 -3.82 -61.52 3.21
N ILE A 688 -4.86 -60.92 2.60
CA ILE A 688 -4.77 -60.26 1.30
C ILE A 688 -3.76 -59.11 1.30
N ILE A 689 -3.60 -58.39 2.43
CA ILE A 689 -2.66 -57.28 2.54
C ILE A 689 -1.22 -57.74 2.34
N LYS A 690 -0.86 -58.92 2.89
CA LYS A 690 0.48 -59.48 2.75
C LYS A 690 0.90 -59.67 1.28
N GLN A 691 -0.06 -59.91 0.38
CA GLN A 691 0.22 -60.11 -1.04
C GLN A 691 0.66 -58.83 -1.75
N PHE A 692 0.25 -57.65 -1.26
CA PHE A 692 0.62 -56.35 -1.83
C PHE A 692 2.00 -55.86 -1.40
N PHE A 693 2.61 -56.49 -0.39
CA PHE A 693 3.93 -56.12 0.13
C PHE A 693 4.92 -57.30 0.02
N PRO A 694 5.28 -57.75 -1.20
CA PRO A 694 6.32 -58.75 -1.38
C PRO A 694 7.73 -58.16 -1.24
N GLY A 695 8.64 -58.92 -0.62
CA GLY A 695 10.09 -58.66 -0.63
C GLY A 695 10.46 -57.21 -0.30
N PHE A 696 11.06 -56.51 -1.27
CA PHE A 696 11.53 -55.13 -1.13
C PHE A 696 10.42 -54.15 -0.70
N ILE A 697 9.20 -54.28 -1.24
CA ILE A 697 8.08 -53.37 -0.97
C ILE A 697 7.70 -53.38 0.53
N TYR A 698 7.76 -54.55 1.18
CA TYR A 698 7.51 -54.65 2.61
C TYR A 698 8.54 -53.88 3.43
N TYR A 699 9.83 -54.05 3.10
CA TYR A 699 10.91 -53.40 3.84
C TYR A 699 10.92 -51.87 3.61
N SER A 700 10.68 -51.42 2.37
CA SER A 700 10.57 -49.98 2.08
C SER A 700 9.36 -49.36 2.79
N ALA A 701 8.19 -49.99 2.70
CA ALA A 701 6.98 -49.52 3.37
C ALA A 701 7.13 -49.52 4.91
N SER A 702 7.80 -50.53 5.47
CA SER A 702 8.10 -50.57 6.91
C SER A 702 9.04 -49.44 7.30
N TRP A 703 10.08 -49.17 6.51
CA TRP A 703 10.98 -48.05 6.77
C TRP A 703 10.25 -46.71 6.71
N GLU A 704 9.41 -46.48 5.69
CA GLU A 704 8.61 -45.26 5.57
C GLU A 704 7.63 -45.11 6.73
N PHE A 705 7.01 -46.22 7.14
CA PHE A 705 6.10 -46.23 8.28
C PHE A 705 6.80 -45.87 9.59
N TYR A 706 7.97 -46.43 9.88
CA TYR A 706 8.67 -46.15 11.13
C TYR A 706 9.58 -44.93 11.04
N ALA A 707 10.60 -44.99 10.19
CA ALA A 707 11.61 -43.93 10.05
C ALA A 707 11.04 -42.70 9.36
N GLY A 708 10.26 -42.86 8.28
CA GLY A 708 9.65 -41.72 7.57
C GLY A 708 8.75 -40.89 8.48
N ASN A 709 7.77 -41.52 9.15
CA ASN A 709 6.91 -40.82 10.11
C ASN A 709 7.70 -40.22 11.28
N PHE A 710 8.71 -40.91 11.80
CA PHE A 710 9.60 -40.35 12.82
C PHE A 710 10.28 -39.07 12.33
N LEU A 711 10.85 -39.07 11.13
CA LEU A 711 11.51 -37.91 10.56
C LEU A 711 10.54 -36.74 10.36
N PHE A 712 9.30 -36.98 9.95
CA PHE A 712 8.29 -35.93 9.83
C PHE A 712 7.91 -35.31 11.18
N VAL A 713 7.63 -36.14 12.19
CA VAL A 713 7.34 -35.68 13.55
C VAL A 713 8.54 -34.93 14.14
N PHE A 714 9.74 -35.48 13.98
CA PHE A 714 10.98 -34.89 14.43
C PHE A 714 11.24 -33.54 13.76
N SER A 715 10.98 -33.40 12.46
CA SER A 715 11.15 -32.13 11.74
C SER A 715 10.22 -31.04 12.27
N ASN A 716 8.98 -31.38 12.63
CA ASN A 716 8.07 -30.44 13.30
C ASN A 716 8.58 -30.02 14.69
N ILE A 717 9.14 -30.96 15.46
CA ILE A 717 9.78 -30.69 16.75
C ILE A 717 10.96 -29.73 16.58
N VAL A 718 11.86 -30.00 15.63
CA VAL A 718 13.04 -29.16 15.37
C VAL A 718 12.60 -27.77 14.90
N GLY A 719 11.61 -27.68 14.00
CA GLY A 719 11.09 -26.41 13.51
C GLY A 719 10.57 -25.51 14.63
N ILE A 720 9.67 -26.03 15.49
CA ILE A 720 9.14 -25.22 16.59
C ILE A 720 10.20 -24.90 17.65
N TYR A 721 11.10 -25.84 17.95
CA TYR A 721 12.21 -25.60 18.89
C TYR A 721 13.12 -24.48 18.39
N TRP A 722 13.43 -24.48 17.10
CA TRP A 722 14.24 -23.46 16.45
C TRP A 722 13.61 -22.09 16.56
N VAL A 723 12.32 -21.95 16.22
CA VAL A 723 11.60 -20.66 16.33
C VAL A 723 11.65 -20.14 17.76
N ILE A 724 11.33 -20.99 18.75
CA ILE A 724 11.33 -20.59 20.16
C ILE A 724 12.72 -20.06 20.55
N HIS A 725 13.78 -20.78 20.19
CA HIS A 725 15.14 -20.37 20.50
C HIS A 725 15.51 -19.03 19.86
N GLN A 726 15.11 -18.78 18.61
CA GLN A 726 15.35 -17.49 17.94
C GLN A 726 14.56 -16.34 18.59
N LEU A 727 13.31 -16.57 18.98
CA LEU A 727 12.49 -15.57 19.66
C LEU A 727 13.09 -15.22 21.03
N GLU A 728 13.56 -16.21 21.78
CA GLU A 728 14.23 -15.98 23.07
C GLU A 728 15.52 -15.16 22.92
N GLN A 729 16.31 -15.39 21.85
CA GLN A 729 17.48 -14.55 21.54
C GLN A 729 17.10 -13.10 21.27
N LYS A 730 15.92 -12.86 20.67
CA LYS A 730 15.33 -11.53 20.46
C LYS A 730 14.58 -11.00 21.71
N LYS A 731 14.62 -11.72 22.83
CA LYS A 731 13.87 -11.43 24.08
C LYS A 731 12.35 -11.40 23.91
N GLU A 732 11.84 -12.07 22.88
CA GLU A 732 10.41 -12.23 22.62
C GLU A 732 9.91 -13.55 23.22
N THR A 733 8.82 -13.50 23.98
CA THR A 733 8.27 -14.67 24.68
C THR A 733 6.89 -15.09 24.12
N VAL A 734 6.75 -15.04 22.79
CA VAL A 734 5.48 -15.38 22.11
C VAL A 734 5.17 -16.88 22.22
N PHE A 735 6.19 -17.74 22.16
CA PHE A 735 6.05 -19.20 22.21
C PHE A 735 6.70 -19.81 23.44
N SER A 736 6.21 -20.99 23.82
CA SER A 736 6.73 -21.79 24.94
C SER A 736 7.17 -23.16 24.46
N TYR A 737 8.27 -23.69 25.02
CA TYR A 737 8.70 -25.08 24.81
C TYR A 737 7.64 -26.14 25.13
N ARG A 738 6.59 -25.78 25.88
CA ARG A 738 5.40 -26.63 26.06
C ARG A 738 4.71 -26.99 24.74
N LEU A 739 4.89 -26.20 23.67
CA LEU A 739 4.35 -26.50 22.35
C LEU A 739 4.97 -27.76 21.74
N VAL A 740 6.24 -28.08 22.04
CA VAL A 740 6.99 -29.18 21.42
C VAL A 740 6.27 -30.53 21.57
N LYS A 741 5.72 -30.83 22.76
CA LYS A 741 5.08 -32.13 23.03
C LYS A 741 3.85 -32.42 22.15
N TYR A 742 3.19 -31.37 21.64
CA TYR A 742 2.01 -31.55 20.78
C TYR A 742 2.38 -32.03 19.38
N ALA A 743 3.65 -31.93 18.99
CA ALA A 743 4.14 -32.44 17.71
C ALA A 743 4.03 -33.96 17.63
N LEU A 744 4.08 -34.66 18.77
CA LEU A 744 3.86 -36.11 18.84
C LEU A 744 2.44 -36.51 18.41
N LEU A 745 1.49 -35.57 18.43
CA LEU A 745 0.11 -35.80 18.03
C LEU A 745 -0.18 -35.36 16.59
N THR A 746 0.83 -34.96 15.80
CA THR A 746 0.61 -34.56 14.39
C THR A 746 0.03 -35.65 13.49
N PRO A 747 0.16 -36.97 13.75
CA PRO A 747 -0.54 -37.97 12.94
C PRO A 747 -2.06 -37.77 12.91
N PHE A 748 -2.68 -37.31 14.01
CA PHE A 748 -4.10 -36.98 14.03
C PHE A 748 -4.43 -35.76 13.16
N TYR A 749 -3.51 -34.79 13.10
CA TYR A 749 -3.62 -33.62 12.24
C TYR A 749 -3.56 -34.00 10.75
N TRP A 750 -2.78 -35.01 10.38
CA TRP A 750 -2.71 -35.50 8.99
C TRP A 750 -4.03 -36.09 8.50
N VAL A 751 -4.86 -36.65 9.39
CA VAL A 751 -6.21 -37.10 9.02
C VAL A 751 -7.05 -35.92 8.53
N LEU A 752 -6.96 -34.77 9.18
CA LEU A 752 -7.64 -33.54 8.75
C LEU A 752 -7.12 -33.06 7.39
N MET A 753 -5.81 -33.15 7.14
CA MET A 753 -5.22 -32.86 5.82
C MET A 753 -5.79 -33.75 4.73
N SER A 754 -5.94 -35.06 4.99
CA SER A 754 -6.53 -36.00 4.05
C SER A 754 -8.00 -35.68 3.73
N ILE A 755 -8.79 -35.33 4.74
CA ILE A 755 -10.18 -34.88 4.54
C ILE A 755 -10.22 -33.63 3.64
N ALA A 756 -9.37 -32.65 3.93
CA ALA A 756 -9.25 -31.44 3.12
C ALA A 756 -8.80 -31.74 1.67
N ALA A 757 -7.90 -32.71 1.47
CA ALA A 757 -7.39 -33.09 0.16
C ALA A 757 -8.43 -33.80 -0.71
N VAL A 758 -9.23 -34.71 -0.14
CA VAL A 758 -10.35 -35.36 -0.85
C VAL A 758 -11.37 -34.31 -1.28
N LYS A 759 -11.70 -33.38 -0.39
CA LYS A 759 -12.58 -32.25 -0.69
C LYS A 759 -11.99 -31.35 -1.80
N ALA A 760 -10.69 -31.07 -1.75
CA ALA A 760 -9.99 -30.29 -2.78
C ALA A 760 -10.06 -30.96 -4.16
N ALA A 761 -9.79 -32.27 -4.24
CA ALA A 761 -9.87 -33.04 -5.47
C ALA A 761 -11.29 -33.03 -6.06
N TRP A 762 -12.31 -33.20 -5.22
CA TRP A 762 -13.70 -33.10 -5.65
C TRP A 762 -14.07 -31.69 -6.14
N GLN A 763 -13.62 -30.64 -5.45
CA GLN A 763 -13.83 -29.26 -5.86
C GLN A 763 -13.08 -28.88 -7.13
N LEU A 764 -11.88 -29.43 -7.38
CA LEU A 764 -11.13 -29.18 -8.61
C LEU A 764 -11.94 -29.56 -9.85
N VAL A 765 -12.69 -30.66 -9.77
CA VAL A 765 -13.53 -31.15 -10.87
C VAL A 765 -14.87 -30.42 -10.95
N THR A 766 -15.51 -30.17 -9.81
CA THR A 766 -16.89 -29.62 -9.77
C THR A 766 -16.95 -28.10 -9.79
N LYS A 767 -15.96 -27.41 -9.19
CA LYS A 767 -15.91 -25.97 -8.97
C LYS A 767 -14.45 -25.45 -8.92
N PRO A 768 -13.69 -25.52 -10.03
CA PRO A 768 -12.25 -25.24 -10.05
C PRO A 768 -11.93 -23.84 -9.51
N PHE A 769 -12.64 -22.81 -10.00
CA PHE A 769 -12.41 -21.40 -9.66
C PHE A 769 -13.09 -20.94 -8.36
N TYR A 770 -13.81 -21.84 -7.66
CA TYR A 770 -14.53 -21.44 -6.46
C TYR A 770 -13.58 -21.11 -5.32
N TRP A 771 -13.60 -19.86 -4.88
CA TRP A 771 -12.86 -19.40 -3.71
C TRP A 771 -13.64 -19.68 -2.43
N GLU A 772 -13.16 -20.63 -1.63
CA GLU A 772 -13.81 -20.99 -0.37
C GLU A 772 -13.33 -20.06 0.76
N LYS A 773 -14.07 -18.96 0.95
CA LYS A 773 -13.71 -17.91 1.90
C LYS A 773 -13.68 -18.43 3.34
N THR A 774 -12.70 -17.97 4.10
CA THR A 774 -12.52 -18.22 5.52
C THR A 774 -13.00 -17.04 6.36
N THR A 775 -13.41 -17.33 7.59
CA THR A 775 -13.70 -16.30 8.58
C THR A 775 -12.43 -16.00 9.39
N HIS A 776 -12.08 -14.72 9.48
CA HIS A 776 -10.97 -14.18 10.29
C HIS A 776 -11.54 -13.49 11.55
N GLY A 777 -10.69 -13.20 12.53
CA GLY A 777 -11.08 -12.64 13.83
C GLY A 777 -11.69 -13.67 14.79
N LEU A 778 -11.21 -14.92 14.75
CA LEU A 778 -11.70 -16.01 15.61
C LEU A 778 -10.96 -16.12 16.96
N SER A 779 -9.88 -15.37 17.13
CA SER A 779 -9.18 -15.21 18.40
C SER A 779 -9.93 -14.20 19.27
N LYS A 780 -9.94 -14.45 20.58
CA LYS A 780 -10.42 -13.45 21.53
C LYS A 780 -9.39 -12.30 21.55
N PRO A 781 -9.82 -11.02 21.62
CA PRO A 781 -8.87 -9.92 21.78
C PRO A 781 -8.00 -10.21 23.01
N HIS A 782 -6.69 -10.28 22.79
CA HIS A 782 -5.74 -10.38 23.88
C HIS A 782 -5.78 -9.04 24.61
N HIS A 783 -6.26 -9.02 25.86
CA HIS A 783 -5.84 -8.00 26.80
C HIS A 783 -4.32 -8.21 26.96
N GLU A 784 -3.53 -7.32 26.37
CA GLU A 784 -2.13 -7.18 26.76
C GLU A 784 -2.13 -6.89 28.26
N ASN A 785 -1.66 -7.86 29.05
CA ASN A 785 -1.39 -7.61 30.46
C ASN A 785 -0.28 -6.55 30.53
N GLY A 786 -0.67 -5.33 30.85
CA GLY A 786 0.24 -4.23 31.11
C GLY A 786 1.22 -4.60 32.22
N ASN A 787 2.45 -4.91 31.83
CA ASN A 787 3.63 -4.94 32.69
C ASN A 787 4.87 -4.45 31.93
N GLY A 788 4.68 -3.54 30.97
CA GLY A 788 5.73 -2.68 30.44
C GLY A 788 5.43 -1.25 30.85
N THR A 789 6.15 -0.73 31.84
CA THR A 789 6.11 0.67 32.23
C THR A 789 6.72 1.55 31.14
N GLY A 790 6.00 1.73 30.04
CA GLY A 790 6.18 2.85 29.12
C GLY A 790 5.14 3.90 29.49
N LYS A 791 5.53 4.90 30.28
CA LYS A 791 4.72 6.11 30.44
C LYS A 791 4.56 6.73 29.06
N PHE A 792 3.39 6.57 28.46
CA PHE A 792 2.96 7.39 27.33
C PHE A 792 2.81 8.82 27.85
N VAL A 793 3.61 9.72 27.28
CA VAL A 793 3.40 11.16 27.39
C VAL A 793 2.21 11.48 26.50
N ASP A 794 1.13 11.86 27.14
CA ASP A 794 -0.07 12.42 26.55
C ASP A 794 0.31 13.77 25.91
N HIS A 795 0.55 13.78 24.59
CA HIS A 795 0.52 15.03 23.84
C HIS A 795 -0.93 15.29 23.43
N GLY A 796 -1.68 15.79 24.41
CA GLY A 796 -2.95 16.46 24.18
C GLY A 796 -2.80 17.56 23.14
N GLY A 797 -3.82 17.68 22.31
CA GLY A 797 -3.86 18.57 21.17
C GLY A 797 -3.53 20.02 21.48
N LEU A 798 -2.82 20.62 20.54
CA LEU A 798 -2.85 22.03 20.16
C LEU A 798 -2.59 22.10 18.66
#